data_AF-A0A2K9PNR3-F1
#
_entry.id   AF-A0A2K9PNR3-F1
#
_cell.length_a   1.000
_cell.length_b   1.000
_cell.length_c   1.000
_cell.angle_alpha   90.00
_cell.angle_beta   90.00
_cell.angle_gamma   90.00
#
_symmetry.space_group_name_H-M   'P 1'
#
loop_
_entity.id
_entity.type
_entity.pdbx_description
1 polymer ?
#
loop_
_entity_poly.entity_id
_entity_poly.type
_entity_poly.pdbx_seq_one_letter_code
_entity_poly.pdbx_strand_id
1 'polypeptide(L)'
;MKRNISVFILFATMLTLSAQQNLVKTKINKTTGNHSESYKSMTFNGSWCWFTDPRAVYFEGKHKRTYSGWIDNYGNITIGSYDHDTKQITTHIVEKNLEVDDHDHPSILFDEAGKLLVFFNRHGYGNSSVAPPGYLIKSKNAEDILEWNKVQELYLNDENLKPKPNSSFSQDYSHPIRLESEKGRIYLFWRGIDGKPSYSQSDDNGDTWAKGRILMMPDPIYSFRRPYTKVYSNGDKKIHFTFTDGHPRNEKDNSIYYTYYENGAFYKANGDKIKDIADLPLRPEELDKVYDAKKGGAKAWNWDIAEDEKGNPVIAYTKFPTDTAHYYCYAKWTGKNWVNRTLINSGAWFPKTAKGKKEMEPNYSGGINIDHENTNEVYLSVKRDSVFEIEKWVTKNDGKSWKVDFITKGSEKDNVRPFAVRGAKKDNPLQVLWMQNTSYQFYSHQSWTKIPWEDRYHSSIKMGLQSPTITNPLEPNQIVDIMRQTADWQFANPYDLKRLLEWHWGTYFVGVQELYELTGEDRYKQEMVNVGQHANWKPLDNIFYADQLKIISNWAWLYNLDKDPKMIEYSKWAMDIHLSTRRKYMADVRFANNPYFVEWWTWCDALFMAPPAFAQMAKVTGEKKYLDYMNTMFWVTVDYLYSKEDSLIYRDDRYFKKRSENGKKIFWSRGNGWVMAGIARILEAMPEDYSSRSKYIKLYSDMAAKLLELQSEDGMWRVSLLDPEYQDVGEVSGSAFYIYALAWGINNGLIDQKYKPQVLKGWKALCTSVNKNGRLGNVQPEGIDPRKFTPENWHVYGTGAFLMAGSETHKMITASKNKK
;
A
#
# COMPACT_ATOMS: atom_id res chain seq x y z
N MET A 1 65.22 -30.28 26.84
CA MET A 1 66.26 -29.27 26.50
C MET A 1 66.19 -29.02 25.01
N LYS A 2 66.11 -27.74 24.58
CA LYS A 2 66.04 -27.23 23.18
C LYS A 2 64.67 -27.42 22.49
N ARG A 3 64.09 -26.44 21.78
CA ARG A 3 64.39 -25.00 21.55
C ARG A 3 63.10 -24.40 20.95
N ASN A 4 62.61 -23.30 21.52
CA ASN A 4 61.53 -22.49 20.95
C ASN A 4 62.04 -21.79 19.68
N ILE A 5 61.33 -21.97 18.55
CA ILE A 5 61.47 -21.13 17.36
C ILE A 5 60.21 -20.26 17.30
N SER A 6 60.39 -18.98 17.62
CA SER A 6 59.37 -17.95 17.44
C SER A 6 59.34 -17.59 15.95
N VAL A 7 58.24 -17.90 15.27
CA VAL A 7 57.99 -17.42 13.91
C VAL A 7 57.31 -16.06 14.03
N PHE A 8 58.04 -15.00 13.72
CA PHE A 8 57.48 -13.67 13.48
C PHE A 8 56.69 -13.72 12.17
N ILE A 9 55.36 -13.73 12.25
CA ILE A 9 54.49 -13.46 11.10
C ILE A 9 54.34 -11.95 10.99
N LEU A 10 55.04 -11.36 10.02
CA LEU A 10 54.84 -9.98 9.59
C LEU A 10 53.42 -9.85 9.02
N PHE A 11 52.50 -9.25 9.76
CA PHE A 11 51.24 -8.76 9.19
C PHE A 11 51.56 -7.56 8.29
N ALA A 12 51.72 -7.83 6.99
CA ALA A 12 51.65 -6.78 5.98
C ALA A 12 50.20 -6.28 5.95
N THR A 13 49.96 -5.16 6.65
CA THR A 13 48.76 -4.36 6.49
C THR A 13 48.74 -3.84 5.04
N MET A 14 47.91 -4.43 4.19
CA MET A 14 47.46 -3.76 2.98
C MET A 14 46.66 -2.53 3.41
N LEU A 15 47.35 -1.40 3.54
CA LEU A 15 46.74 -0.07 3.45
C LEU A 15 46.17 0.06 2.05
N THR A 16 44.92 -0.38 1.86
CA THR A 16 44.10 0.15 0.77
C THR A 16 43.98 1.64 1.03
N LEU A 17 44.66 2.46 0.22
CA LEU A 17 44.36 3.89 0.12
C LEU A 17 42.88 4.01 -0.30
N SER A 18 41.97 4.11 0.68
CA SER A 18 40.65 4.65 0.41
C SER A 18 40.88 6.12 0.09
N ALA A 19 40.65 6.54 -1.16
CA ALA A 19 40.49 7.95 -1.45
C ALA A 19 39.47 8.50 -0.45
N GLN A 20 39.92 9.37 0.45
CA GLN A 20 39.09 9.94 1.50
C GLN A 20 38.00 10.77 0.81
N GLN A 21 36.80 10.21 0.67
CA GLN A 21 35.70 10.94 0.02
C GLN A 21 35.31 12.10 0.93
N ASN A 22 35.57 13.33 0.47
CA ASN A 22 35.24 14.55 1.20
C ASN A 22 33.72 14.76 1.23
N LEU A 23 33.06 14.21 2.26
CA LEU A 23 31.65 14.46 2.53
C LEU A 23 31.42 15.94 2.90
N VAL A 24 30.24 16.46 2.56
CA VAL A 24 29.80 17.79 2.96
C VAL A 24 29.62 17.90 4.49
N LYS A 25 29.69 19.13 5.01
CA LYS A 25 29.38 19.38 6.43
C LYS A 25 27.88 19.31 6.68
N THR A 26 27.46 18.57 7.70
CA THR A 26 26.03 18.42 8.05
C THR A 26 25.75 18.83 9.49
N LYS A 27 24.63 19.55 9.71
CA LYS A 27 24.06 19.82 11.03
C LYS A 27 22.74 19.06 11.16
N ILE A 28 22.78 17.92 11.84
CA ILE A 28 21.62 17.04 12.01
C ILE A 28 20.79 17.46 13.22
N ASN A 29 19.50 17.67 13.00
CA ASN A 29 18.52 17.96 14.04
C ASN A 29 17.91 16.65 14.58
N LYS A 30 18.51 16.12 15.65
CA LYS A 30 18.15 14.81 16.21
C LYS A 30 16.77 14.76 16.89
N THR A 31 16.11 15.90 17.12
CA THR A 31 14.79 15.98 17.80
C THR A 31 13.61 15.92 16.83
N THR A 32 13.86 15.80 15.53
CA THR A 32 12.82 15.68 14.49
C THR A 32 12.60 14.21 14.10
N GLY A 33 11.50 13.98 13.38
CA GLY A 33 11.12 12.67 12.84
C GLY A 33 10.16 11.89 13.73
N ASN A 34 9.29 11.13 13.10
CA ASN A 34 8.38 10.18 13.74
C ASN A 34 8.50 8.80 13.07
N HIS A 35 7.95 7.76 13.68
CA HIS A 35 7.81 6.46 13.03
C HIS A 35 7.03 6.63 11.72
N SER A 36 7.47 6.01 10.63
CA SER A 36 6.76 6.06 9.33
C SER A 36 5.30 5.59 9.40
N GLU A 37 4.97 4.75 10.38
CA GLU A 37 3.64 4.25 10.70
C GLU A 37 2.68 5.36 11.15
N SER A 38 3.20 6.47 11.70
CA SER A 38 2.41 7.64 12.10
C SER A 38 1.99 8.55 10.93
N TYR A 39 2.37 8.20 9.70
CA TYR A 39 2.02 8.95 8.50
C TYR A 39 0.92 8.26 7.70
N LYS A 40 0.07 9.06 7.07
CA LYS A 40 -1.03 8.60 6.21
C LYS A 40 -0.48 7.89 4.96
N SER A 41 -1.24 6.91 4.47
CA SER A 41 -0.94 6.21 3.21
C SER A 41 -1.95 6.57 2.14
N MET A 42 -1.50 6.87 0.92
CA MET A 42 -2.40 6.99 -0.24
C MET A 42 -2.90 5.61 -0.70
N THR A 43 -2.06 4.58 -0.58
CA THR A 43 -2.40 3.15 -0.78
C THR A 43 -1.56 2.28 0.15
N PHE A 44 -2.03 1.05 0.44
CA PHE A 44 -1.27 0.03 1.16
C PHE A 44 -0.56 -0.98 0.24
N ASN A 45 -0.85 -0.89 -1.05
CA ASN A 45 -0.34 -1.74 -2.10
C ASN A 45 -0.04 -0.89 -3.34
N GLY A 46 1.19 -0.38 -3.39
CA GLY A 46 1.65 0.46 -4.48
C GLY A 46 3.17 0.56 -4.52
N SER A 47 3.70 0.51 -5.73
CA SER A 47 5.11 0.62 -6.05
C SER A 47 5.33 1.58 -7.21
N TRP A 48 6.52 2.18 -7.21
CA TRP A 48 7.05 2.92 -8.35
C TRP A 48 8.55 2.75 -8.46
N CYS A 49 9.08 2.72 -9.69
CA CYS A 49 10.50 2.92 -9.96
C CYS A 49 10.84 4.42 -9.98
N TRP A 50 12.13 4.79 -10.03
CA TRP A 50 12.51 6.22 -10.08
C TRP A 50 12.73 6.77 -11.50
N PHE A 51 12.48 5.96 -12.53
CA PHE A 51 12.71 6.35 -13.93
C PHE A 51 11.45 6.80 -14.66
N THR A 52 10.23 6.56 -14.18
CA THR A 52 9.04 7.18 -14.76
C THR A 52 8.71 8.43 -13.95
N ASP A 53 8.55 9.58 -14.62
CA ASP A 53 8.25 10.85 -13.96
C ASP A 53 7.44 11.82 -14.84
N PRO A 54 6.58 12.66 -14.24
CA PRO A 54 6.38 12.79 -12.81
C PRO A 54 5.36 11.78 -12.27
N ARG A 55 5.70 11.08 -11.19
CA ARG A 55 4.80 10.13 -10.51
C ARG A 55 3.88 10.76 -9.47
N ALA A 56 4.11 12.03 -9.11
CA ALA A 56 3.18 12.84 -8.31
C ALA A 56 3.21 14.31 -8.74
N VAL A 57 2.04 14.94 -8.79
CA VAL A 57 1.86 16.33 -9.24
C VAL A 57 0.81 17.01 -8.37
N TYR A 58 1.11 18.22 -7.89
CA TYR A 58 0.13 19.13 -7.34
C TYR A 58 -0.49 19.94 -8.47
N PHE A 59 -1.81 19.98 -8.53
CA PHE A 59 -2.56 20.78 -9.47
C PHE A 59 -3.61 21.59 -8.71
N GLU A 60 -3.69 22.88 -9.02
CA GLU A 60 -4.65 23.82 -8.44
C GLU A 60 -5.52 24.40 -9.55
N GLY A 61 -6.68 23.77 -9.76
CA GLY A 61 -7.72 24.26 -10.64
C GLY A 61 -8.92 24.75 -9.83
N LYS A 62 -10.04 24.04 -9.92
CA LYS A 62 -11.19 24.20 -9.03
C LYS A 62 -10.92 23.67 -7.63
N HIS A 63 -10.02 22.69 -7.52
CA HIS A 63 -9.62 22.07 -6.28
C HIS A 63 -8.12 22.19 -6.06
N LYS A 64 -7.70 22.14 -4.80
CA LYS A 64 -6.29 22.02 -4.41
C LYS A 64 -5.99 20.55 -4.21
N ARG A 65 -5.38 19.90 -5.20
CA ARG A 65 -5.20 18.44 -5.17
C ARG A 65 -3.78 18.01 -5.50
N THR A 66 -3.30 17.00 -4.77
CA THR A 66 -2.11 16.25 -5.15
C THR A 66 -2.54 14.93 -5.78
N TYR A 67 -2.07 14.66 -6.99
CA TYR A 67 -2.30 13.45 -7.74
C TYR A 67 -1.03 12.60 -7.74
N SER A 68 -1.17 11.29 -7.66
CA SER A 68 -0.04 10.37 -7.77
C SER A 68 -0.49 9.05 -8.41
N GLY A 69 0.44 8.36 -9.05
CA GLY A 69 0.16 7.06 -9.64
C GLY A 69 1.18 6.00 -9.25
N TRP A 70 0.71 4.76 -9.18
CA TRP A 70 1.50 3.60 -8.80
C TRP A 70 0.99 2.36 -9.52
N ILE A 71 1.75 1.28 -9.41
CA ILE A 71 1.31 -0.07 -9.75
C ILE A 71 1.22 -0.93 -8.49
N ASP A 72 0.14 -1.70 -8.37
CA ASP A 72 -0.04 -2.64 -7.26
C ASP A 72 0.56 -4.03 -7.58
N ASN A 73 0.68 -4.89 -6.56
CA ASN A 73 1.23 -6.24 -6.74
C ASN A 73 0.31 -7.24 -7.49
N TYR A 74 -0.79 -6.76 -8.05
CA TYR A 74 -1.68 -7.45 -8.99
C TYR A 74 -1.44 -6.97 -10.44
N GLY A 75 -0.68 -5.90 -10.63
CA GLY A 75 -0.38 -5.31 -11.93
C GLY A 75 -1.42 -4.27 -12.37
N ASN A 76 -2.22 -3.74 -11.45
CA ASN A 76 -3.17 -2.68 -11.76
C ASN A 76 -2.47 -1.31 -11.75
N ILE A 77 -2.65 -0.54 -12.82
CA ILE A 77 -2.24 0.86 -12.88
C ILE A 77 -3.31 1.70 -12.17
N THR A 78 -2.89 2.40 -11.11
CA THR A 78 -3.80 3.14 -10.24
C THR A 78 -3.40 4.61 -10.17
N ILE A 79 -4.40 5.50 -10.21
CA ILE A 79 -4.24 6.93 -9.93
C ILE A 79 -4.96 7.25 -8.62
N GLY A 80 -4.30 8.00 -7.75
CA GLY A 80 -4.86 8.55 -6.53
C GLY A 80 -4.86 10.07 -6.55
N SER A 81 -5.80 10.67 -5.82
CA SER A 81 -5.81 12.09 -5.50
C SER A 81 -6.01 12.31 -4.00
N TYR A 82 -5.34 13.33 -3.46
CA TYR A 82 -5.55 13.86 -2.12
C TYR A 82 -6.02 15.30 -2.24
N ASP A 83 -7.22 15.56 -1.73
CA ASP A 83 -7.82 16.88 -1.71
C ASP A 83 -7.40 17.62 -0.43
N HIS A 84 -6.72 18.76 -0.61
CA HIS A 84 -6.11 19.50 0.48
C HIS A 84 -7.12 20.23 1.35
N ASP A 85 -8.34 20.49 0.87
CA ASP A 85 -9.35 21.20 1.64
C ASP A 85 -10.21 20.20 2.44
N THR A 86 -10.74 19.19 1.75
CA THR A 86 -11.62 18.16 2.34
C THR A 86 -10.85 17.07 3.09
N LYS A 87 -9.54 16.94 2.82
CA LYS A 87 -8.66 15.88 3.33
C LYS A 87 -9.03 14.48 2.83
N GLN A 88 -9.88 14.38 1.80
CA GLN A 88 -10.32 13.12 1.20
C GLN A 88 -9.21 12.51 0.35
N ILE A 89 -9.13 11.17 0.36
CA ILE A 89 -8.29 10.37 -0.53
C ILE A 89 -9.21 9.59 -1.46
N THR A 90 -8.99 9.71 -2.77
CA THR A 90 -9.72 8.98 -3.79
C THR A 90 -8.74 8.20 -4.66
N THR A 91 -9.08 6.98 -5.06
CA THR A 91 -8.21 6.12 -5.87
C THR A 91 -9.03 5.44 -6.97
N HIS A 92 -8.43 5.25 -8.15
CA HIS A 92 -9.08 4.59 -9.27
C HIS A 92 -8.09 3.76 -10.08
N ILE A 93 -8.48 2.54 -10.45
CA ILE A 93 -7.71 1.70 -11.37
C ILE A 93 -8.01 2.14 -12.80
N VAL A 94 -7.00 2.65 -13.50
CA VAL A 94 -7.11 3.08 -14.90
C VAL A 94 -6.82 1.97 -15.90
N GLU A 95 -6.04 0.96 -15.50
CA GLU A 95 -5.78 -0.25 -16.29
C GLU A 95 -5.59 -1.46 -15.38
N LYS A 96 -6.25 -2.59 -15.68
CA LYS A 96 -6.27 -3.78 -14.82
C LYS A 96 -5.29 -4.85 -15.32
N ASN A 97 -4.53 -5.45 -14.40
CA ASN A 97 -3.65 -6.61 -14.69
C ASN A 97 -2.69 -6.41 -15.87
N LEU A 98 -2.07 -5.23 -15.99
CA LEU A 98 -1.13 -4.92 -17.06
C LEU A 98 0.09 -5.84 -17.01
N GLU A 99 0.86 -5.74 -15.92
CA GLU A 99 2.02 -6.57 -15.61
C GLU A 99 2.46 -6.31 -14.16
N VAL A 100 2.96 -7.33 -13.45
CA VAL A 100 3.42 -7.15 -12.05
C VAL A 100 4.90 -6.77 -12.04
N ASP A 101 5.18 -5.49 -12.28
CA ASP A 101 6.52 -4.88 -12.31
C ASP A 101 6.48 -3.41 -11.84
N ASP A 102 7.33 -2.99 -10.90
CA ASP A 102 7.36 -1.60 -10.39
C ASP A 102 7.70 -0.53 -11.44
N HIS A 103 8.28 -0.96 -12.57
CA HIS A 103 8.65 -0.11 -13.69
C HIS A 103 7.47 0.40 -14.51
N ASP A 104 6.29 -0.19 -14.30
CA ASP A 104 5.09 0.05 -15.10
C ASP A 104 4.20 1.15 -14.54
N HIS A 105 4.55 1.67 -13.35
CA HIS A 105 3.81 2.78 -12.74
C HIS A 105 3.73 4.00 -13.67
N PRO A 106 2.64 4.79 -13.59
CA PRO A 106 2.37 5.82 -14.57
C PRO A 106 3.08 7.16 -14.26
N SER A 107 3.24 7.99 -15.30
CA SER A 107 3.53 9.43 -15.19
C SER A 107 2.29 10.26 -15.55
N ILE A 108 2.21 11.47 -15.00
CA ILE A 108 1.02 12.33 -15.08
C ILE A 108 1.38 13.68 -15.72
N LEU A 109 0.60 14.11 -16.71
CA LEU A 109 0.63 15.46 -17.27
C LEU A 109 -0.78 16.05 -17.23
N PHE A 110 -0.90 17.35 -16.96
CA PHE A 110 -2.17 18.07 -17.12
C PHE A 110 -2.19 18.83 -18.45
N ASP A 111 -3.35 18.88 -19.09
CA ASP A 111 -3.59 19.81 -20.19
C ASP A 111 -4.11 21.17 -19.69
N GLU A 112 -4.22 22.13 -20.60
CA GLU A 112 -4.70 23.50 -20.30
C GLU A 112 -6.13 23.53 -19.74
N ALA A 113 -6.94 22.51 -20.05
CA ALA A 113 -8.29 22.38 -19.53
C ALA A 113 -8.34 21.70 -18.14
N GLY A 114 -7.19 21.29 -17.60
CA GLY A 114 -7.08 20.59 -16.32
C GLY A 114 -7.39 19.10 -16.40
N LYS A 115 -7.43 18.51 -17.60
CA LYS A 115 -7.56 17.06 -17.75
C LYS A 115 -6.22 16.37 -17.56
N LEU A 116 -6.27 15.21 -16.93
CA LEU A 116 -5.12 14.32 -16.77
C LEU A 116 -4.87 13.56 -18.07
N LEU A 117 -3.61 13.58 -18.52
CA LEU A 117 -3.00 12.68 -19.48
C LEU A 117 -2.06 11.76 -18.68
N VAL A 118 -2.37 10.47 -18.67
CA VAL A 118 -1.63 9.47 -17.89
C VAL A 118 -0.92 8.52 -18.84
N PHE A 119 0.40 8.43 -18.71
CA PHE A 119 1.25 7.60 -19.55
C PHE A 119 1.82 6.44 -18.74
N PHE A 120 1.74 5.23 -19.28
CA PHE A 120 2.29 4.02 -18.64
C PHE A 120 2.77 3.03 -19.70
N ASN A 121 3.43 1.97 -19.26
CA ASN A 121 4.01 0.96 -20.13
C ASN A 121 4.17 -0.37 -19.38
N ARG A 122 4.46 -1.43 -20.13
CA ARG A 122 5.01 -2.67 -19.58
C ARG A 122 6.53 -2.60 -19.52
N HIS A 123 7.18 -3.41 -18.69
CA HIS A 123 8.64 -3.47 -18.63
C HIS A 123 9.14 -4.52 -19.62
N GLY A 124 9.57 -4.06 -20.79
CA GLY A 124 9.72 -4.95 -21.92
C GLY A 124 11.01 -5.76 -21.92
N TYR A 125 10.97 -6.98 -21.37
CA TYR A 125 11.90 -8.10 -21.65
C TYR A 125 11.27 -9.50 -21.41
N GLY A 126 9.93 -9.59 -21.41
CA GLY A 126 9.21 -10.87 -21.35
C GLY A 126 9.22 -11.65 -22.68
N ASN A 127 8.81 -12.91 -22.64
CA ASN A 127 8.84 -13.91 -23.72
C ASN A 127 7.94 -13.60 -24.95
N SER A 128 7.56 -12.33 -25.18
CA SER A 128 6.73 -11.89 -26.29
C SER A 128 7.59 -11.56 -27.50
N SER A 129 7.26 -12.15 -28.65
CA SER A 129 7.85 -11.86 -29.97
C SER A 129 7.47 -10.47 -30.51
N VAL A 130 6.53 -9.76 -29.85
CA VAL A 130 6.12 -8.39 -30.16
C VAL A 130 6.41 -7.50 -28.95
N ALA A 131 7.12 -6.40 -29.17
CA ALA A 131 7.38 -5.44 -28.11
C ALA A 131 6.09 -4.71 -27.69
N PRO A 132 5.82 -4.57 -26.38
CA PRO A 132 4.63 -3.90 -25.91
C PRO A 132 4.67 -2.40 -26.28
N PRO A 133 3.53 -1.79 -26.66
CA PRO A 133 3.45 -0.36 -26.89
C PRO A 133 3.60 0.43 -25.58
N GLY A 134 3.79 1.75 -25.69
CA GLY A 134 3.42 2.65 -24.60
C GLY A 134 1.90 2.81 -24.54
N TYR A 135 1.37 3.37 -23.46
CA TYR A 135 -0.06 3.61 -23.30
C TYR A 135 -0.31 5.06 -22.85
N LEU A 136 -1.41 5.63 -23.35
CA LEU A 136 -1.97 6.91 -22.90
C LEU A 136 -3.44 6.72 -22.56
N ILE A 137 -3.86 7.24 -21.42
CA ILE A 137 -5.27 7.38 -21.07
C ILE A 137 -5.54 8.82 -20.62
N LYS A 138 -6.69 9.36 -21.05
CA LYS A 138 -7.10 10.73 -20.75
C LYS A 138 -8.36 10.74 -19.90
N SER A 139 -8.36 11.51 -18.82
CA SER A 139 -9.58 11.78 -18.05
C SER A 139 -10.65 12.42 -18.94
N LYS A 140 -11.92 12.09 -18.70
CA LYS A 140 -13.04 12.72 -19.45
C LYS A 140 -13.22 14.17 -19.03
N ASN A 141 -13.15 14.40 -17.72
CA ASN A 141 -13.43 15.67 -17.06
C ASN A 141 -12.15 16.22 -16.42
N ALA A 142 -12.07 17.55 -16.28
CA ALA A 142 -10.96 18.20 -15.60
C ALA A 142 -10.88 17.77 -14.13
N GLU A 143 -9.66 17.57 -13.61
CA GLU A 143 -9.36 17.24 -12.21
C GLU A 143 -9.98 15.93 -11.66
N ASP A 144 -10.67 15.16 -12.51
CA ASP A 144 -11.41 13.95 -12.17
C ASP A 144 -10.60 12.69 -12.50
N ILE A 145 -10.57 11.76 -11.55
CA ILE A 145 -9.86 10.48 -11.68
C ILE A 145 -10.82 9.28 -11.77
N LEU A 146 -12.13 9.49 -11.80
CA LEU A 146 -13.12 8.42 -11.79
C LEU A 146 -13.64 8.09 -13.19
N GLU A 147 -13.58 9.04 -14.13
CA GLU A 147 -14.05 8.86 -15.49
C GLU A 147 -12.95 9.04 -16.53
N TRP A 148 -12.74 8.00 -17.35
CA TRP A 148 -11.65 7.95 -18.32
C TRP A 148 -12.14 7.63 -19.74
N ASN A 149 -11.43 8.17 -20.73
CA ASN A 149 -11.54 7.72 -22.11
C ASN A 149 -10.92 6.32 -22.27
N LYS A 150 -11.08 5.73 -23.45
CA LYS A 150 -10.43 4.44 -23.77
C LYS A 150 -8.90 4.62 -23.76
N VAL A 151 -8.20 3.62 -23.25
CA VAL A 151 -6.73 3.52 -23.35
C VAL A 151 -6.33 3.52 -24.84
N GLN A 152 -5.36 4.36 -25.17
CA GLN A 152 -4.70 4.46 -26.46
C GLN A 152 -3.35 3.76 -26.39
N GLU A 153 -3.11 2.84 -27.31
CA GLU A 153 -1.80 2.22 -27.52
C GLU A 153 -0.91 3.14 -28.38
N LEU A 154 0.32 3.34 -27.94
CA LEU A 154 1.31 4.21 -28.56
C LEU A 154 2.48 3.38 -29.07
N TYR A 155 2.47 3.06 -30.37
CA TYR A 155 3.58 2.40 -31.08
C TYR A 155 4.54 3.44 -31.64
N LEU A 156 5.36 4.04 -30.78
CA LEU A 156 6.13 5.24 -31.14
C LEU A 156 7.51 4.93 -31.72
N ASN A 157 8.09 3.78 -31.39
CA ASN A 157 9.40 3.40 -31.91
C ASN A 157 9.32 3.22 -33.46
N ASP A 158 10.19 3.89 -34.22
CA ASP A 158 10.23 3.76 -35.69
C ASP A 158 10.89 2.44 -36.11
N GLU A 159 10.11 1.50 -36.65
CA GLU A 159 10.59 0.16 -37.04
C GLU A 159 11.74 0.20 -38.06
N ASN A 160 11.85 1.27 -38.84
CA ASN A 160 12.95 1.43 -39.80
C ASN A 160 14.31 1.67 -39.12
N LEU A 161 14.30 2.07 -37.84
CA LEU A 161 15.50 2.26 -37.02
C LEU A 161 15.90 0.97 -36.27
N LYS A 162 15.18 -0.13 -36.48
CA LYS A 162 15.49 -1.41 -35.86
C LYS A 162 16.81 -1.96 -36.41
N PRO A 163 17.86 -2.14 -35.58
CA PRO A 163 19.16 -2.51 -36.11
C PRO A 163 19.28 -3.99 -36.44
N LYS A 164 18.51 -4.86 -35.76
CA LYS A 164 18.43 -6.30 -36.00
C LYS A 164 17.01 -6.81 -35.76
N PRO A 165 16.57 -7.91 -36.42
CA PRO A 165 15.23 -8.46 -36.23
C PRO A 165 14.83 -8.76 -34.77
N ASN A 166 15.81 -9.04 -33.90
CA ASN A 166 15.61 -9.38 -32.48
C ASN A 166 15.93 -8.23 -31.50
N SER A 167 16.17 -7.01 -31.99
CA SER A 167 16.39 -5.86 -31.10
C SER A 167 15.18 -5.59 -30.23
N SER A 168 15.44 -5.22 -28.96
CA SER A 168 14.36 -4.76 -28.09
C SER A 168 13.71 -3.53 -28.69
N PHE A 169 12.39 -3.52 -28.63
CA PHE A 169 11.56 -2.45 -29.14
C PHE A 169 10.54 -1.99 -28.10
N SER A 170 10.80 -2.32 -26.83
CA SER A 170 9.97 -1.92 -25.71
C SER A 170 9.96 -0.42 -25.54
N GLN A 171 8.92 0.09 -24.90
CA GLN A 171 8.86 1.48 -24.45
C GLN A 171 8.79 1.47 -22.93
N ASP A 172 9.88 1.81 -22.26
CA ASP A 172 9.92 1.88 -20.80
C ASP A 172 10.14 3.32 -20.31
N TYR A 173 9.61 3.69 -19.14
CA TYR A 173 9.97 4.92 -18.42
C TYR A 173 9.50 6.23 -19.07
N SER A 174 8.19 6.46 -19.07
CA SER A 174 7.60 7.66 -19.64
C SER A 174 8.02 8.94 -18.90
N HIS A 175 8.38 9.97 -19.67
CA HIS A 175 8.55 11.34 -19.20
C HIS A 175 7.82 12.32 -20.14
N PRO A 176 6.56 12.68 -19.86
CA PRO A 176 5.83 13.68 -20.63
C PRO A 176 6.24 15.10 -20.21
N ILE A 177 6.44 15.98 -21.19
CA ILE A 177 6.75 17.41 -21.01
C ILE A 177 5.88 18.22 -21.98
N ARG A 178 5.25 19.29 -21.51
CA ARG A 178 4.56 20.28 -22.34
C ARG A 178 5.40 21.56 -22.37
N LEU A 179 5.53 22.20 -23.53
CA LEU A 179 6.21 23.49 -23.68
C LEU A 179 5.23 24.57 -24.19
N GLU A 180 4.97 25.58 -23.37
CA GLU A 180 4.12 26.73 -23.72
C GLU A 180 4.70 27.55 -24.89
N SER A 181 6.02 27.77 -24.89
CA SER A 181 6.71 28.50 -25.97
C SER A 181 6.62 27.81 -27.34
N GLU A 182 6.28 26.52 -27.36
CA GLU A 182 6.05 25.73 -28.57
C GLU A 182 4.55 25.42 -28.78
N LYS A 183 3.67 26.36 -28.41
CA LYS A 183 2.21 26.27 -28.60
C LYS A 183 1.60 25.04 -27.92
N GLY A 184 2.09 24.71 -26.73
CA GLY A 184 1.58 23.59 -25.95
C GLY A 184 1.98 22.21 -26.48
N ARG A 185 3.01 22.13 -27.36
CA ARG A 185 3.56 20.86 -27.84
C ARG A 185 3.92 19.94 -26.68
N ILE A 186 3.50 18.68 -26.78
CA ILE A 186 3.89 17.63 -25.85
C ILE A 186 5.09 16.88 -26.44
N TYR A 187 6.15 16.76 -25.65
CA TYR A 187 7.23 15.82 -25.86
C TYR A 187 7.05 14.63 -24.91
N LEU A 188 7.12 13.41 -25.44
CA LEU A 188 7.19 12.20 -24.63
C LEU A 188 8.56 11.57 -24.80
N PHE A 189 9.27 11.35 -23.69
CA PHE A 189 10.56 10.67 -23.67
C PHE A 189 10.44 9.30 -23.01
N TRP A 190 11.20 8.31 -23.49
CA TRP A 190 11.21 6.94 -22.95
C TRP A 190 12.54 6.22 -23.28
N ARG A 191 12.76 5.05 -22.68
CA ARG A 191 13.75 4.07 -23.14
C ARG A 191 13.11 3.18 -24.20
N GLY A 192 13.60 3.31 -25.43
CA GLY A 192 13.02 2.72 -26.63
C GLY A 192 13.93 1.75 -27.36
N ILE A 193 14.06 1.99 -28.66
CA ILE A 193 14.79 1.18 -29.65
C ILE A 193 16.15 0.71 -29.11
N ASP A 194 16.32 -0.60 -29.00
CA ASP A 194 17.54 -1.25 -28.52
C ASP A 194 18.06 -0.69 -27.18
N GLY A 195 17.12 -0.30 -26.30
CA GLY A 195 17.40 0.25 -24.98
C GLY A 195 17.87 1.71 -24.96
N LYS A 196 17.70 2.46 -26.06
CA LYS A 196 18.16 3.86 -26.16
C LYS A 196 17.09 4.87 -25.76
N PRO A 197 17.46 5.97 -25.07
CA PRO A 197 16.62 7.13 -24.87
C PRO A 197 16.07 7.61 -26.21
N SER A 198 14.77 7.73 -26.28
CA SER A 198 14.01 8.06 -27.48
C SER A 198 12.94 9.08 -27.13
N TYR A 199 12.42 9.77 -28.14
CA TYR A 199 11.33 10.71 -27.96
C TYR A 199 10.40 10.74 -29.17
N SER A 200 9.21 11.28 -28.95
CA SER A 200 8.22 11.68 -29.95
C SER A 200 7.52 12.94 -29.46
N GLN A 201 6.76 13.57 -30.34
CA GLN A 201 6.03 14.80 -30.05
C GLN A 201 4.59 14.73 -30.58
N SER A 202 3.70 15.45 -29.92
CA SER A 202 2.30 15.64 -30.29
C SER A 202 1.95 17.13 -30.22
N ASP A 203 1.28 17.62 -31.27
CA ASP A 203 0.81 19.01 -31.42
C ASP A 203 -0.71 19.14 -31.21
N ASP A 204 -1.39 18.05 -30.84
CA ASP A 204 -2.84 17.93 -30.71
C ASP A 204 -3.26 17.22 -29.41
N ASN A 205 -2.52 17.48 -28.32
CA ASN A 205 -2.82 16.98 -26.98
C ASN A 205 -2.87 15.43 -26.88
N GLY A 206 -1.95 14.78 -27.58
CA GLY A 206 -1.74 13.33 -27.56
C GLY A 206 -2.64 12.53 -28.48
N ASP A 207 -3.47 13.18 -29.31
CA ASP A 207 -4.34 12.48 -30.27
C ASP A 207 -3.52 11.83 -31.38
N THR A 208 -2.53 12.55 -31.92
CA THR A 208 -1.56 12.03 -32.89
C THR A 208 -0.12 12.28 -32.44
N TRP A 209 0.78 11.44 -32.93
CA TRP A 209 2.20 11.45 -32.55
C TRP A 209 3.09 11.38 -33.78
N ALA A 210 4.18 12.13 -33.76
CA ALA A 210 5.26 11.98 -34.73
C ALA A 210 5.95 10.62 -34.59
N LYS A 211 6.68 10.20 -35.64
CA LYS A 211 7.53 9.01 -35.54
C LYS A 211 8.62 9.23 -34.48
N GLY A 212 8.84 8.21 -33.64
CA GLY A 212 9.84 8.27 -32.59
C GLY A 212 11.26 8.27 -33.14
N ARG A 213 12.14 9.02 -32.46
CA ARG A 213 13.55 9.16 -32.83
C ARG A 213 14.44 8.87 -31.62
N ILE A 214 15.62 8.32 -31.88
CA ILE A 214 16.63 8.10 -30.84
C ILE A 214 17.20 9.48 -30.43
N LEU A 215 17.12 9.77 -29.14
CA LEU A 215 17.62 11.00 -28.53
C LEU A 215 19.13 10.92 -28.27
N MET A 216 19.59 9.81 -27.69
CA MET A 216 20.99 9.66 -27.27
C MET A 216 21.50 8.25 -27.57
N MET A 217 22.69 8.19 -28.16
CA MET A 217 23.34 6.94 -28.54
C MET A 217 24.80 6.94 -28.07
N PRO A 218 25.15 6.13 -27.05
CA PRO A 218 26.49 6.15 -26.44
C PRO A 218 27.56 5.52 -27.33
N ASP A 219 27.17 4.63 -28.25
CA ASP A 219 28.06 3.97 -29.18
C ASP A 219 27.64 4.33 -30.62
N PRO A 220 28.58 4.55 -31.56
CA PRO A 220 28.25 4.88 -32.96
C PRO A 220 27.62 3.69 -33.72
N ILE A 221 27.62 2.51 -33.13
CA ILE A 221 27.07 1.27 -33.68
C ILE A 221 25.99 0.79 -32.72
N TYR A 222 24.89 0.27 -33.26
CA TYR A 222 23.86 -0.38 -32.47
C TYR A 222 24.41 -1.60 -31.72
N SER A 223 24.69 -1.36 -30.44
CA SER A 223 25.04 -2.33 -29.42
C SER A 223 23.98 -2.24 -28.31
N PHE A 224 23.63 -3.37 -27.70
CA PHE A 224 22.64 -3.39 -26.61
C PHE A 224 23.25 -2.82 -25.32
N ARG A 225 23.39 -1.50 -25.31
CA ARG A 225 23.82 -0.65 -24.21
C ARG A 225 22.65 0.23 -23.79
N ARG A 226 22.36 0.27 -22.49
CA ARG A 226 21.12 0.83 -21.92
C ARG A 226 21.41 2.07 -21.06
N PRO A 227 21.65 3.25 -21.66
CA PRO A 227 21.80 4.47 -20.90
C PRO A 227 20.44 4.90 -20.31
N TYR A 228 20.48 5.48 -19.12
CA TYR A 228 19.31 5.94 -18.41
C TYR A 228 19.18 7.46 -18.49
N THR A 229 17.95 7.94 -18.57
CA THR A 229 17.65 9.38 -18.72
C THR A 229 16.77 9.86 -17.58
N LYS A 230 17.04 11.08 -17.09
CA LYS A 230 16.08 11.88 -16.33
C LYS A 230 15.80 13.16 -17.11
N VAL A 231 14.55 13.59 -17.07
CA VAL A 231 14.04 14.73 -17.83
C VAL A 231 13.35 15.70 -16.87
N TYR A 232 13.54 17.00 -17.08
CA TYR A 232 12.81 18.04 -16.38
C TYR A 232 12.57 19.26 -17.26
N SER A 233 11.43 19.91 -17.08
CA SER A 233 11.12 21.23 -17.62
C SER A 233 10.24 21.98 -16.63
N ASN A 234 10.37 23.30 -16.61
CA ASN A 234 9.42 24.20 -15.95
C ASN A 234 8.11 24.42 -16.77
N GLY A 235 8.01 23.83 -17.95
CA GLY A 235 6.84 23.90 -18.82
C GLY A 235 6.87 25.01 -19.87
N ASP A 236 7.90 25.86 -19.91
CA ASP A 236 7.95 27.00 -20.85
C ASP A 236 8.73 26.66 -22.13
N LYS A 237 10.07 26.67 -22.06
CA LYS A 237 10.94 26.64 -23.25
C LYS A 237 12.15 25.73 -23.18
N LYS A 238 12.56 25.31 -21.98
CA LYS A 238 13.75 24.46 -21.77
C LYS A 238 13.35 23.08 -21.31
N ILE A 239 14.05 22.07 -21.84
CA ILE A 239 13.99 20.70 -21.33
C ILE A 239 15.41 20.28 -20.95
N HIS A 240 15.63 19.99 -19.68
CA HIS A 240 16.89 19.55 -19.12
C HIS A 240 16.99 18.03 -19.13
N PHE A 241 18.15 17.51 -19.52
CA PHE A 241 18.43 16.08 -19.57
C PHE A 241 19.68 15.73 -18.77
N THR A 242 19.62 14.58 -18.08
CA THR A 242 20.83 13.89 -17.66
C THR A 242 20.84 12.45 -18.13
N PHE A 243 21.99 12.01 -18.63
CA PHE A 243 22.22 10.66 -19.18
C PHE A 243 23.32 9.92 -18.43
N THR A 244 23.26 8.59 -18.46
CA THR A 244 24.40 7.70 -18.20
C THR A 244 24.99 7.13 -19.49
N ASP A 245 26.16 6.48 -19.43
CA ASP A 245 26.71 5.73 -20.58
C ASP A 245 25.98 4.40 -20.83
N GLY A 246 25.46 3.80 -19.75
CA GLY A 246 24.76 2.53 -19.77
C GLY A 246 24.19 2.17 -18.40
N HIS A 247 24.15 0.86 -18.11
CA HIS A 247 23.64 0.33 -16.85
C HIS A 247 24.79 0.15 -15.85
N PRO A 248 24.73 0.64 -14.60
CA PRO A 248 25.85 0.56 -13.66
C PRO A 248 26.26 -0.89 -13.31
N ARG A 249 25.32 -1.84 -13.37
CA ARG A 249 25.65 -3.28 -13.27
C ARG A 249 26.63 -3.77 -14.35
N ASN A 250 26.55 -3.20 -15.56
CA ASN A 250 27.28 -3.67 -16.74
C ASN A 250 28.50 -2.78 -17.07
N GLU A 251 28.39 -1.48 -16.81
CA GLU A 251 29.40 -0.48 -17.16
C GLU A 251 30.25 -0.10 -15.94
N LYS A 252 31.54 -0.44 -15.97
CA LYS A 252 32.48 -0.11 -14.88
C LYS A 252 32.70 1.40 -14.71
N ASP A 253 32.68 2.13 -15.81
CA ASP A 253 32.96 3.58 -15.86
C ASP A 253 31.69 4.39 -16.21
N ASN A 254 30.52 4.00 -15.68
CA ASN A 254 29.25 4.67 -15.94
C ASN A 254 29.23 6.10 -15.39
N SER A 255 29.32 7.11 -16.27
CA SER A 255 29.44 8.54 -15.96
C SER A 255 28.08 9.25 -16.02
N ILE A 256 28.06 10.53 -15.61
CA ILE A 256 26.86 11.39 -15.66
C ILE A 256 27.09 12.54 -16.64
N TYR A 257 26.15 12.71 -17.56
CA TYR A 257 26.18 13.75 -18.60
C TYR A 257 24.98 14.69 -18.50
N TYR A 258 25.13 15.88 -19.09
CA TYR A 258 24.09 16.90 -19.15
C TYR A 258 24.01 17.59 -20.51
N THR A 259 22.78 17.95 -20.88
CA THR A 259 22.43 18.91 -21.93
C THR A 259 21.04 19.48 -21.65
N TYR A 260 20.68 20.58 -22.32
CA TYR A 260 19.29 21.00 -22.41
C TYR A 260 18.88 21.23 -23.86
N TYR A 261 17.60 21.05 -24.13
CA TYR A 261 16.91 21.46 -25.34
C TYR A 261 16.28 22.84 -25.14
N GLU A 262 16.35 23.70 -26.16
CA GLU A 262 15.60 24.96 -26.26
C GLU A 262 15.41 25.30 -27.74
N ASN A 263 14.20 25.64 -28.18
CA ASN A 263 13.91 26.17 -29.52
C ASN A 263 14.56 25.37 -30.68
N GLY A 264 14.33 24.06 -30.73
CA GLY A 264 14.77 23.19 -31.83
C GLY A 264 16.23 22.72 -31.77
N ALA A 265 17.01 23.07 -30.74
CA ALA A 265 18.42 22.68 -30.63
C ALA A 265 18.82 22.24 -29.21
N PHE A 266 19.92 21.49 -29.13
CA PHE A 266 20.55 21.08 -27.88
C PHE A 266 21.76 21.94 -27.55
N TYR A 267 21.98 22.18 -26.26
CA TYR A 267 23.00 23.07 -25.74
C TYR A 267 23.71 22.48 -24.53
N LYS A 268 24.95 22.90 -24.30
CA LYS A 268 25.68 22.71 -23.04
C LYS A 268 25.22 23.71 -21.99
N ALA A 269 25.53 23.47 -20.71
CA ALA A 269 25.14 24.33 -19.59
C ALA A 269 25.66 25.77 -19.71
N ASN A 270 26.75 25.99 -20.43
CA ASN A 270 27.30 27.32 -20.71
C ASN A 270 26.60 28.06 -21.87
N GLY A 271 25.64 27.42 -22.54
CA GLY A 271 24.92 28.00 -23.68
C GLY A 271 25.50 27.68 -25.05
N ASP A 272 26.59 26.91 -25.14
CA ASP A 272 27.14 26.51 -26.42
C ASP A 272 26.20 25.53 -27.12
N LYS A 273 25.83 25.84 -28.37
CA LYS A 273 25.03 24.97 -29.22
C LYS A 273 25.80 23.68 -29.51
N ILE A 274 25.14 22.53 -29.30
CA ILE A 274 25.66 21.20 -29.62
C ILE A 274 25.25 20.83 -31.05
N LYS A 275 23.94 20.74 -31.31
CA LYS A 275 23.36 20.46 -32.63
C LYS A 275 21.85 20.70 -32.65
N ASP A 276 21.27 20.75 -33.84
CA ASP A 276 19.81 20.82 -34.01
C ASP A 276 19.15 19.48 -33.71
N ILE A 277 17.89 19.50 -33.27
CA ILE A 277 17.10 18.29 -33.01
C ILE A 277 16.91 17.44 -34.28
N ALA A 278 17.01 18.07 -35.45
CA ALA A 278 17.03 17.40 -36.75
C ALA A 278 18.25 16.48 -36.92
N ASP A 279 19.38 16.79 -36.28
CA ASP A 279 20.68 16.10 -36.46
C ASP A 279 20.97 15.04 -35.38
N LEU A 280 19.95 14.65 -34.61
CA LEU A 280 20.02 13.56 -33.64
C LEU A 280 20.48 12.23 -34.28
N PRO A 281 21.17 11.35 -33.53
CA PRO A 281 21.27 11.31 -32.06
C PRO A 281 22.40 12.15 -31.43
N LEU A 282 22.26 12.46 -30.13
CA LEU A 282 23.32 13.00 -29.27
C LEU A 282 24.33 11.90 -28.89
N ARG A 283 25.58 12.31 -28.67
CA ARG A 283 26.66 11.42 -28.24
C ARG A 283 27.35 11.92 -26.96
N PRO A 284 27.80 11.04 -26.04
CA PRO A 284 28.42 11.42 -24.77
C PRO A 284 29.55 12.45 -24.88
N GLU A 285 30.38 12.35 -25.92
CA GLU A 285 31.51 13.26 -26.17
C GLU A 285 31.08 14.70 -26.51
N GLU A 286 29.83 14.89 -26.92
CA GLU A 286 29.25 16.19 -27.27
C GLU A 286 28.69 16.91 -26.02
N LEU A 287 28.39 16.16 -24.96
CA LEU A 287 27.66 16.63 -23.78
C LEU A 287 28.58 17.15 -22.67
N ASP A 288 28.01 17.88 -21.70
CA ASP A 288 28.74 18.21 -20.48
C ASP A 288 28.93 16.96 -19.63
N LYS A 289 30.19 16.59 -19.36
CA LYS A 289 30.50 15.51 -18.42
C LYS A 289 30.46 16.03 -16.98
N VAL A 290 29.31 15.89 -16.33
CA VAL A 290 29.04 16.36 -14.96
C VAL A 290 29.88 15.58 -13.95
N TYR A 291 29.95 14.26 -14.10
CA TYR A 291 30.80 13.38 -13.31
C TYR A 291 31.46 12.35 -14.20
N ASP A 292 32.80 12.30 -14.14
CA ASP A 292 33.63 11.33 -14.84
C ASP A 292 33.92 10.16 -13.91
N ALA A 293 33.29 9.00 -14.16
CA ALA A 293 33.42 7.82 -13.32
C ALA A 293 34.85 7.26 -13.30
N LYS A 294 35.55 7.33 -14.43
CA LYS A 294 36.93 6.84 -14.56
C LYS A 294 37.89 7.70 -13.73
N LYS A 295 37.75 9.03 -13.78
CA LYS A 295 38.55 9.95 -12.93
C LYS A 295 38.10 9.89 -11.47
N GLY A 296 36.81 9.72 -11.23
CA GLY A 296 36.21 9.71 -9.91
C GLY A 296 36.32 8.38 -9.16
N GLY A 297 36.76 7.31 -9.83
CA GLY A 297 37.00 5.98 -9.25
C GLY A 297 35.74 5.20 -8.88
N ALA A 298 34.56 5.58 -9.38
CA ALA A 298 33.29 4.90 -9.07
C ALA A 298 32.28 5.08 -10.21
N LYS A 299 31.58 4.01 -10.58
CA LYS A 299 30.40 4.08 -11.45
C LYS A 299 29.29 4.88 -10.78
N ALA A 300 28.45 5.54 -11.57
CA ALA A 300 27.35 6.37 -11.10
C ALA A 300 26.02 6.03 -11.78
N TRP A 301 24.92 6.54 -11.21
CA TRP A 301 23.58 6.45 -11.79
C TRP A 301 22.77 7.71 -11.47
N ASN A 302 22.10 8.27 -12.46
CA ASN A 302 21.23 9.43 -12.32
C ASN A 302 19.97 9.11 -11.52
N TRP A 303 19.54 10.05 -10.68
CA TRP A 303 18.35 9.94 -9.84
C TRP A 303 17.35 11.04 -10.15
N ASP A 304 17.78 12.28 -10.29
CA ASP A 304 16.88 13.40 -10.55
C ASP A 304 17.60 14.60 -11.19
N ILE A 305 16.82 15.49 -11.82
CA ILE A 305 17.26 16.75 -12.41
C ILE A 305 16.21 17.84 -12.20
N ALA A 306 16.69 19.05 -11.93
CA ALA A 306 15.91 20.26 -11.71
C ALA A 306 16.62 21.49 -12.32
N GLU A 307 15.94 22.63 -12.33
CA GLU A 307 16.54 23.94 -12.61
C GLU A 307 16.39 24.84 -11.38
N ASP A 308 17.41 25.64 -11.07
CA ASP A 308 17.29 26.66 -10.02
C ASP A 308 16.59 27.93 -10.53
N GLU A 309 16.32 28.88 -9.63
CA GLU A 309 15.66 30.16 -9.95
C GLU A 309 16.37 30.99 -11.05
N LYS A 310 17.62 30.66 -11.38
CA LYS A 310 18.40 31.33 -12.44
C LYS A 310 18.45 30.49 -13.73
N GLY A 311 17.70 29.40 -13.80
CA GLY A 311 17.70 28.44 -14.91
C GLY A 311 18.98 27.59 -14.99
N ASN A 312 19.76 27.50 -13.91
CA ASN A 312 20.93 26.62 -13.89
C ASN A 312 20.51 25.19 -13.51
N PRO A 313 21.04 24.17 -14.19
CA PRO A 313 20.72 22.79 -13.88
C PRO A 313 21.30 22.34 -12.53
N VAL A 314 20.50 21.53 -11.82
CA VAL A 314 20.85 20.83 -10.59
C VAL A 314 20.55 19.35 -10.78
N ILE A 315 21.51 18.48 -10.45
CA ILE A 315 21.42 17.03 -10.69
C ILE A 315 21.69 16.28 -9.38
N ALA A 316 20.83 15.31 -9.09
CA ALA A 316 21.03 14.33 -8.04
C ALA A 316 21.39 12.98 -8.68
N TYR A 317 22.43 12.34 -8.14
CA TYR A 317 22.92 11.06 -8.64
C TYR A 317 23.59 10.26 -7.51
N THR A 318 23.81 8.98 -7.76
CA THR A 318 24.47 8.08 -6.80
C THR A 318 25.75 7.52 -7.38
N LYS A 319 26.80 7.41 -6.56
CA LYS A 319 28.06 6.74 -6.90
C LYS A 319 28.18 5.41 -6.15
N PHE A 320 28.85 4.44 -6.77
CA PHE A 320 29.05 3.10 -6.24
C PHE A 320 30.54 2.71 -6.29
N PRO A 321 31.36 3.16 -5.32
CA PRO A 321 32.75 2.68 -5.20
C PRO A 321 32.81 1.16 -4.98
N THR A 322 31.80 0.62 -4.28
CA THR A 322 31.49 -0.80 -4.20
C THR A 322 29.98 -0.98 -4.34
N ASP A 323 29.53 -2.21 -4.57
CA ASP A 323 28.09 -2.52 -4.63
C ASP A 323 27.37 -2.34 -3.27
N THR A 324 28.11 -2.27 -2.15
CA THR A 324 27.57 -2.09 -0.79
C THR A 324 27.69 -0.66 -0.25
N ALA A 325 28.33 0.24 -0.99
CA ALA A 325 28.56 1.61 -0.55
C ALA A 325 27.96 2.59 -1.57
N HIS A 326 26.78 3.11 -1.26
CA HIS A 326 26.02 3.99 -2.14
C HIS A 326 26.19 5.43 -1.63
N TYR A 327 26.73 6.31 -2.47
CA TYR A 327 26.98 7.70 -2.09
C TYR A 327 26.09 8.64 -2.88
N TYR A 328 25.15 9.31 -2.21
CA TYR A 328 24.35 10.35 -2.85
C TYR A 328 25.18 11.59 -3.10
N CYS A 329 24.96 12.18 -4.27
CA CYS A 329 25.68 13.31 -4.77
C CYS A 329 24.72 14.38 -5.30
N TYR A 330 25.14 15.62 -5.13
CA TYR A 330 24.45 16.82 -5.59
C TYR A 330 25.41 17.60 -6.48
N ALA A 331 25.02 17.83 -7.72
CA ALA A 331 25.78 18.62 -8.68
C ALA A 331 24.98 19.85 -9.12
N LYS A 332 25.65 20.99 -9.18
CA LYS A 332 25.03 22.24 -9.62
C LYS A 332 25.94 22.98 -10.59
N TRP A 333 25.36 23.51 -11.67
CA TRP A 333 26.05 24.46 -12.53
C TRP A 333 26.07 25.84 -11.88
N THR A 334 27.25 26.45 -11.79
CA THR A 334 27.44 27.76 -11.15
C THR A 334 27.30 28.95 -12.10
N GLY A 335 26.91 28.71 -13.35
CA GLY A 335 27.03 29.66 -14.47
C GLY A 335 28.39 29.60 -15.17
N LYS A 336 29.40 28.95 -14.57
CA LYS A 336 30.75 28.81 -15.15
C LYS A 336 31.29 27.39 -15.12
N ASN A 337 31.07 26.67 -14.03
CA ASN A 337 31.60 25.32 -13.83
C ASN A 337 30.59 24.43 -13.09
N TRP A 338 30.67 23.13 -13.33
CA TRP A 338 29.98 22.11 -12.54
C TRP A 338 30.63 21.94 -11.17
N VAL A 339 29.87 22.11 -10.10
CA VAL A 339 30.30 21.84 -8.73
C VAL A 339 29.62 20.58 -8.25
N ASN A 340 30.42 19.55 -7.98
CA ASN A 340 29.97 18.25 -7.47
C ASN A 340 30.21 18.15 -5.96
N ARG A 341 29.18 17.73 -5.21
CA ARG A 341 29.23 17.52 -3.75
C ARG A 341 28.81 16.08 -3.44
N THR A 342 29.66 15.33 -2.74
CA THR A 342 29.26 14.04 -2.17
C THR A 342 28.57 14.31 -0.82
N LEU A 343 27.30 13.92 -0.69
CA LEU A 343 26.48 14.26 0.46
C LEU A 343 26.72 13.30 1.62
N ILE A 344 26.42 12.01 1.40
CA ILE A 344 26.39 10.99 2.45
C ILE A 344 26.57 9.60 1.84
N ASN A 345 27.13 8.67 2.61
CA ASN A 345 26.94 7.24 2.37
C ASN A 345 25.54 6.85 2.84
N SER A 346 24.64 6.57 1.90
CA SER A 346 23.24 6.26 2.18
C SER A 346 23.01 4.80 2.60
N GLY A 347 24.04 3.96 2.54
CA GLY A 347 23.97 2.53 2.82
C GLY A 347 24.22 1.71 1.57
N ALA A 348 23.44 0.64 1.41
CA ALA A 348 23.52 -0.29 0.29
C ALA A 348 22.19 -0.31 -0.48
N TRP A 349 21.92 -1.39 -1.20
CA TRP A 349 20.63 -1.58 -1.86
C TRP A 349 19.50 -1.79 -0.83
N PHE A 350 18.28 -1.39 -1.19
CA PHE A 350 17.10 -1.56 -0.34
C PHE A 350 16.33 -2.88 -0.54
N PRO A 351 16.34 -3.56 -1.71
CA PRO A 351 15.68 -4.86 -1.83
C PRO A 351 16.20 -5.86 -0.78
N LYS A 352 15.28 -6.65 -0.23
CA LYS A 352 15.57 -7.69 0.76
C LYS A 352 16.17 -8.90 0.04
N THR A 353 17.48 -9.09 0.18
CA THR A 353 18.17 -10.27 -0.33
C THR A 353 17.87 -11.49 0.56
N ALA A 354 17.36 -12.57 -0.03
CA ALA A 354 17.15 -13.83 0.69
C ALA A 354 18.46 -14.39 1.25
N LYS A 355 18.40 -15.04 2.43
CA LYS A 355 19.58 -15.60 3.10
C LYS A 355 20.33 -16.58 2.17
N GLY A 356 21.64 -16.39 2.04
CA GLY A 356 22.50 -17.21 1.19
C GLY A 356 22.37 -16.94 -0.32
N LYS A 357 21.61 -15.92 -0.73
CA LYS A 357 21.54 -15.45 -2.12
C LYS A 357 22.37 -14.19 -2.31
N LYS A 358 22.78 -13.95 -3.56
CA LYS A 358 23.38 -12.68 -3.98
C LYS A 358 22.27 -11.74 -4.44
N GLU A 359 22.39 -10.46 -4.11
CA GLU A 359 21.48 -9.44 -4.61
C GLU A 359 21.53 -9.34 -6.14
N MET A 360 20.37 -9.30 -6.78
CA MET A 360 20.21 -9.18 -8.24
C MET A 360 20.34 -7.73 -8.71
N GLU A 361 19.93 -6.78 -7.85
CA GLU A 361 19.99 -5.34 -8.12
C GLU A 361 20.82 -4.58 -7.07
N PRO A 362 22.14 -4.84 -6.97
CA PRO A 362 22.99 -4.28 -5.91
C PRO A 362 23.18 -2.76 -6.00
N ASN A 363 22.72 -2.11 -7.08
CA ASN A 363 22.81 -0.66 -7.28
C ASN A 363 21.46 0.05 -7.07
N TYR A 364 20.42 -0.64 -6.57
CA TYR A 364 19.12 -0.04 -6.22
C TYR A 364 19.17 0.62 -4.84
N SER A 365 19.66 1.86 -4.79
CA SER A 365 19.73 2.66 -3.56
C SER A 365 18.35 3.02 -3.02
N GLY A 366 18.27 3.40 -1.73
CA GLY A 366 17.05 3.91 -1.11
C GLY A 366 16.47 5.13 -1.83
N GLY A 367 17.29 6.03 -2.36
CA GLY A 367 16.92 7.13 -3.23
C GLY A 367 17.17 8.54 -2.72
N ILE A 368 17.31 9.46 -3.68
CA ILE A 368 17.46 10.91 -3.48
C ILE A 368 16.62 11.64 -4.54
N ASN A 369 15.93 12.70 -4.14
CA ASN A 369 15.09 13.50 -5.01
C ASN A 369 15.25 14.99 -4.68
N ILE A 370 15.27 15.84 -5.70
CA ILE A 370 15.39 17.29 -5.56
C ILE A 370 13.99 17.86 -5.41
N ASP A 371 13.81 18.80 -4.50
CA ASP A 371 12.59 19.62 -4.49
C ASP A 371 12.65 20.60 -5.67
N HIS A 372 11.81 20.38 -6.68
CA HIS A 372 11.85 21.16 -7.92
C HIS A 372 11.33 22.59 -7.75
N GLU A 373 10.61 22.88 -6.67
CA GLU A 373 10.20 24.24 -6.31
C GLU A 373 11.30 24.97 -5.53
N ASN A 374 12.26 24.23 -4.94
CA ASN A 374 13.42 24.79 -4.28
C ASN A 374 14.61 23.82 -4.31
N THR A 375 15.47 23.95 -5.32
CA THR A 375 16.63 23.07 -5.52
C THR A 375 17.67 23.04 -4.39
N ASN A 376 17.58 23.94 -3.40
CA ASN A 376 18.39 23.88 -2.19
C ASN A 376 17.86 22.87 -1.16
N GLU A 377 16.74 22.23 -1.46
CA GLU A 377 16.11 21.19 -0.65
C GLU A 377 16.13 19.87 -1.40
N VAL A 378 16.51 18.80 -0.70
CA VAL A 378 16.50 17.45 -1.23
C VAL A 378 15.91 16.49 -0.19
N TYR A 379 15.22 15.46 -0.66
CA TYR A 379 14.68 14.37 0.16
C TYR A 379 15.52 13.12 -0.09
N LEU A 380 16.03 12.49 0.98
CA LEU A 380 16.92 11.34 0.91
C LEU A 380 16.32 10.19 1.69
N SER A 381 16.50 8.97 1.17
CA SER A 381 16.33 7.73 1.92
C SER A 381 17.70 7.22 2.35
N VAL A 382 17.96 7.27 3.66
CA VAL A 382 19.26 6.97 4.26
C VAL A 382 19.11 5.81 5.23
N LYS A 383 19.97 4.79 5.12
CA LYS A 383 19.98 3.68 6.08
C LYS A 383 20.44 4.18 7.45
N ARG A 384 19.54 4.10 8.44
CA ARG A 384 19.78 4.39 9.85
C ARG A 384 19.51 3.12 10.64
N ASP A 385 20.52 2.65 11.36
CA ASP A 385 20.50 1.33 12.00
C ASP A 385 20.16 0.22 10.99
N SER A 386 19.05 -0.49 11.17
CA SER A 386 18.62 -1.58 10.29
C SER A 386 17.67 -1.18 9.17
N VAL A 387 17.12 0.04 9.18
CA VAL A 387 16.06 0.47 8.26
C VAL A 387 16.45 1.72 7.46
N PHE A 388 15.86 1.90 6.28
CA PHE A 388 15.93 3.17 5.55
C PHE A 388 14.93 4.19 6.13
N GLU A 389 15.40 5.42 6.34
CA GLU A 389 14.60 6.55 6.85
C GLU A 389 14.63 7.73 5.87
N ILE A 390 13.54 8.50 5.83
CA ILE A 390 13.43 9.70 5.00
C ILE A 390 13.94 10.92 5.75
N GLU A 391 14.85 11.65 5.13
CA GLU A 391 15.45 12.88 5.63
C GLU A 391 15.23 14.03 4.64
N LYS A 392 14.94 15.22 5.18
CA LYS A 392 14.94 16.47 4.43
C LYS A 392 16.24 17.21 4.69
N TRP A 393 16.99 17.48 3.63
CA TRP A 393 18.25 18.23 3.71
C TRP A 393 18.08 19.58 3.04
N VAL A 394 18.52 20.64 3.72
CA VAL A 394 18.42 22.02 3.25
C VAL A 394 19.81 22.68 3.26
N THR A 395 20.21 23.29 2.14
CA THR A 395 21.43 24.09 2.04
C THR A 395 21.11 25.58 1.87
N LYS A 396 22.09 26.42 2.21
CA LYS A 396 22.05 27.88 1.97
C LYS A 396 23.31 28.40 1.27
N ASN A 397 24.19 27.50 0.84
CA ASN A 397 25.53 27.83 0.36
C ASN A 397 26.00 26.87 -0.74
N ASP A 398 25.13 26.62 -1.71
CA ASP A 398 25.38 25.78 -2.89
C ASP A 398 25.92 24.38 -2.50
N GLY A 399 25.28 23.78 -1.50
CA GLY A 399 25.57 22.42 -1.05
C GLY A 399 26.90 22.25 -0.30
N LYS A 400 27.59 23.33 0.10
CA LYS A 400 28.81 23.25 0.92
C LYS A 400 28.52 22.71 2.32
N SER A 401 27.36 23.04 2.87
CA SER A 401 26.85 22.49 4.13
C SER A 401 25.33 22.35 4.12
N TRP A 402 24.84 21.41 4.94
CA TRP A 402 23.43 21.04 4.98
C TRP A 402 22.88 21.01 6.41
N LYS A 403 21.67 21.53 6.60
CA LYS A 403 20.83 21.22 7.75
C LYS A 403 20.03 19.96 7.41
N VAL A 404 19.95 19.02 8.34
CA VAL A 404 19.23 17.76 8.15
C VAL A 404 18.13 17.65 9.20
N ASP A 405 16.89 17.51 8.76
CA ASP A 405 15.75 17.17 9.60
C ASP A 405 15.22 15.79 9.19
N PHE A 406 14.89 14.94 10.16
CA PHE A 406 14.26 13.65 9.91
C PHE A 406 12.77 13.85 9.62
N ILE A 407 12.27 13.23 8.55
CA ILE A 407 10.83 13.06 8.34
C ILE A 407 10.39 11.79 9.06
N THR A 408 11.10 10.69 8.80
CA THR A 408 10.89 9.42 9.50
C THR A 408 12.08 9.08 10.39
N LYS A 409 11.80 8.47 11.54
CA LYS A 409 12.80 8.06 12.53
C LYS A 409 12.25 6.98 13.47
N GLY A 410 13.03 5.91 13.64
CA GLY A 410 12.68 4.78 14.51
C GLY A 410 11.65 3.84 13.88
N SER A 411 11.46 3.93 12.56
CA SER A 411 10.46 3.18 11.80
C SER A 411 10.66 1.66 11.90
N GLU A 412 9.58 0.89 11.77
CA GLU A 412 9.64 -0.57 11.79
C GLU A 412 10.04 -1.15 10.42
N LYS A 413 9.98 -0.33 9.36
CA LYS A 413 10.12 -0.71 7.95
C LYS A 413 11.00 0.24 7.16
N ASP A 414 11.52 -0.25 6.04
CA ASP A 414 12.31 0.57 5.11
C ASP A 414 11.45 1.62 4.41
N ASN A 415 11.89 2.87 4.45
CA ASN A 415 11.28 3.99 3.75
C ASN A 415 12.20 4.45 2.62
N VAL A 416 11.75 4.29 1.37
CA VAL A 416 12.57 4.43 0.17
C VAL A 416 11.85 5.22 -0.93
N ARG A 417 12.61 5.60 -1.94
CA ARG A 417 12.21 6.32 -3.16
C ARG A 417 11.33 7.53 -2.85
N PRO A 418 11.83 8.49 -2.03
CA PRO A 418 11.13 9.73 -1.81
C PRO A 418 10.96 10.48 -3.14
N PHE A 419 9.85 11.18 -3.26
CA PHE A 419 9.52 12.00 -4.41
C PHE A 419 8.88 13.29 -3.93
N ALA A 420 9.54 14.42 -4.19
CA ALA A 420 9.00 15.75 -3.98
C ALA A 420 7.86 15.98 -4.97
N VAL A 421 6.71 16.41 -4.47
CA VAL A 421 5.52 16.60 -5.30
C VAL A 421 5.76 17.76 -6.26
N ARG A 422 5.71 17.49 -7.57
CA ARG A 422 5.87 18.52 -8.60
C ARG A 422 4.82 19.61 -8.43
N GLY A 423 5.22 20.89 -8.44
CA GLY A 423 4.30 22.02 -8.28
C GLY A 423 3.86 22.28 -6.83
N ALA A 424 4.27 21.47 -5.84
CA ALA A 424 3.90 21.68 -4.45
C ALA A 424 4.76 22.79 -3.80
N LYS A 425 4.31 24.04 -3.94
CA LYS A 425 4.93 25.20 -3.29
C LYS A 425 5.02 25.02 -1.77
N LYS A 426 5.92 25.75 -1.12
CA LYS A 426 6.30 25.61 0.30
C LYS A 426 5.13 25.59 1.32
N ASP A 427 4.00 26.21 1.01
CA ASP A 427 2.80 26.25 1.85
C ASP A 427 1.88 25.03 1.68
N ASN A 428 2.08 24.23 0.64
CA ASN A 428 1.40 22.96 0.48
C ASN A 428 1.85 21.98 1.58
N PRO A 429 0.94 21.39 2.38
CA PRO A 429 1.32 20.51 3.47
C PRO A 429 1.89 19.15 3.00
N LEU A 430 1.54 18.68 1.80
CA LEU A 430 2.06 17.43 1.22
C LEU A 430 3.20 17.74 0.25
N GLN A 431 4.40 17.86 0.81
CA GLN A 431 5.62 18.16 0.05
C GLN A 431 6.29 16.92 -0.56
N VAL A 432 6.11 15.75 0.06
CA VAL A 432 6.83 14.52 -0.31
C VAL A 432 5.96 13.29 -0.14
N LEU A 433 6.09 12.35 -1.07
CA LEU A 433 5.60 10.97 -0.94
C LEU A 433 6.78 10.00 -0.97
N TRP A 434 6.62 8.80 -0.42
CA TRP A 434 7.64 7.76 -0.49
C TRP A 434 7.03 6.36 -0.41
N MET A 435 7.83 5.34 -0.75
CA MET A 435 7.47 3.94 -0.57
C MET A 435 7.88 3.45 0.82
N GLN A 436 6.96 2.89 1.59
CA GLN A 436 7.27 2.11 2.80
C GLN A 436 7.18 0.62 2.47
N ASN A 437 8.25 -0.14 2.67
CA ASN A 437 8.35 -1.53 2.24
C ASN A 437 8.05 -2.50 3.40
N THR A 438 6.94 -3.21 3.29
CA THR A 438 6.66 -4.38 4.15
C THR A 438 7.49 -5.58 3.67
N SER A 439 7.43 -5.89 2.38
CA SER A 439 8.25 -6.90 1.72
C SER A 439 8.66 -6.39 0.34
N TYR A 440 9.94 -6.51 -0.01
CA TYR A 440 10.39 -6.14 -1.34
C TYR A 440 11.66 -6.93 -1.66
N GLN A 441 11.55 -8.07 -2.33
CA GLN A 441 12.72 -8.86 -2.71
C GLN A 441 13.19 -8.53 -4.12
N PHE A 442 12.25 -8.35 -5.04
CA PHE A 442 12.52 -8.03 -6.44
C PHE A 442 11.35 -7.27 -7.05
N TYR A 443 11.64 -6.46 -8.07
CA TYR A 443 10.67 -5.56 -8.68
C TYR A 443 9.67 -6.26 -9.62
N SER A 444 10.09 -7.33 -10.30
CA SER A 444 9.29 -8.00 -11.31
C SER A 444 8.88 -9.39 -10.86
N HIS A 445 7.58 -9.67 -10.86
CA HIS A 445 7.06 -11.02 -10.68
C HIS A 445 6.80 -11.75 -12.01
N GLN A 446 6.31 -11.10 -13.06
CA GLN A 446 5.85 -11.80 -14.28
C GLN A 446 6.90 -11.88 -15.40
N SER A 447 7.72 -10.83 -15.55
CA SER A 447 8.63 -10.69 -16.70
C SER A 447 9.96 -11.42 -16.51
N TRP A 448 10.44 -11.50 -15.26
CA TRP A 448 11.81 -11.94 -14.96
C TRP A 448 11.94 -13.05 -13.92
N THR A 449 10.92 -13.23 -13.06
CA THR A 449 10.95 -14.22 -11.97
C THR A 449 9.64 -15.02 -11.94
N LYS A 450 9.51 -15.95 -10.99
CA LYS A 450 8.25 -16.65 -10.67
C LYS A 450 8.15 -16.81 -9.16
N ILE A 451 8.07 -15.68 -8.44
CA ILE A 451 7.90 -15.66 -6.98
C ILE A 451 6.43 -15.90 -6.58
N PRO A 452 6.09 -16.70 -5.56
CA PRO A 452 4.70 -16.84 -5.09
C PRO A 452 4.03 -15.51 -4.78
N TRP A 453 2.70 -15.44 -4.80
CA TRP A 453 1.96 -14.19 -4.57
C TRP A 453 2.33 -13.55 -3.22
N GLU A 454 2.46 -14.36 -2.18
CA GLU A 454 2.85 -13.93 -0.84
C GLU A 454 4.27 -13.36 -0.74
N ASP A 455 5.13 -13.65 -1.71
CA ASP A 455 6.53 -13.18 -1.79
C ASP A 455 6.71 -11.99 -2.75
N ARG A 456 5.64 -11.57 -3.45
CA ARG A 456 5.65 -10.35 -4.28
C ARG A 456 5.94 -9.12 -3.42
N TYR A 457 6.31 -8.02 -4.06
CA TYR A 457 6.47 -6.76 -3.33
C TYR A 457 5.15 -6.37 -2.65
N HIS A 458 5.27 -5.87 -1.42
CA HIS A 458 4.19 -5.32 -0.61
C HIS A 458 4.72 -4.03 -0.02
N SER A 459 4.22 -2.92 -0.53
CA SER A 459 4.64 -1.58 -0.15
C SER A 459 3.46 -0.62 -0.16
N SER A 460 3.54 0.39 0.70
CA SER A 460 2.59 1.49 0.75
C SER A 460 3.17 2.75 0.13
N ILE A 461 2.34 3.55 -0.52
CA ILE A 461 2.70 4.93 -0.87
C ILE A 461 2.32 5.83 0.29
N LYS A 462 3.31 6.26 1.06
CA LYS A 462 3.17 7.16 2.20
C LYS A 462 3.13 8.61 1.77
N MET A 463 2.35 9.40 2.50
CA MET A 463 2.27 10.85 2.35
C MET A 463 3.03 11.51 3.50
N GLY A 464 3.72 12.63 3.25
CA GLY A 464 4.34 13.49 4.27
C GLY A 464 3.38 14.18 5.23
N LEU A 465 2.21 13.58 5.47
CA LEU A 465 1.14 14.04 6.34
C LEU A 465 1.00 13.08 7.53
N GLN A 466 1.18 13.59 8.74
CA GLN A 466 0.98 12.80 9.95
C GLN A 466 -0.50 12.50 10.17
N SER A 467 -0.77 11.33 10.74
CA SER A 467 -2.08 10.96 11.24
C SER A 467 -2.49 11.90 12.40
N PRO A 468 -3.78 12.27 12.52
CA PRO A 468 -4.24 13.13 13.59
C PRO A 468 -3.97 12.52 14.98
N THR A 469 -3.56 13.36 15.94
CA THR A 469 -3.47 12.95 17.34
C THR A 469 -4.87 12.75 17.91
N ILE A 470 -5.11 11.58 18.53
CA ILE A 470 -6.37 11.28 19.20
C ILE A 470 -6.34 11.87 20.61
N THR A 471 -7.23 12.82 20.88
CA THR A 471 -7.37 13.52 22.17
C THR A 471 -8.68 13.20 22.88
N ASN A 472 -9.75 12.90 22.13
CA ASN A 472 -11.03 12.44 22.65
C ASN A 472 -11.59 11.33 21.74
N PRO A 473 -11.51 10.05 22.14
CA PRO A 473 -11.99 8.93 21.34
C PRO A 473 -13.52 8.86 21.21
N LEU A 474 -14.27 9.80 21.79
CA LEU A 474 -15.72 9.94 21.58
C LEU A 474 -16.11 11.03 20.58
N GLU A 475 -15.19 11.88 20.13
CA GLU A 475 -15.54 12.82 19.06
C GLU A 475 -15.75 12.06 17.76
N PRO A 476 -16.87 12.30 17.03
CA PRO A 476 -17.19 11.54 15.81
C PRO A 476 -16.04 11.42 14.81
N ASN A 477 -15.39 12.55 14.49
CA ASN A 477 -14.27 12.55 13.56
C ASN A 477 -13.07 11.75 14.09
N GLN A 478 -12.81 11.80 15.40
CA GLN A 478 -11.68 11.06 16.00
C GLN A 478 -11.95 9.56 16.13
N ILE A 479 -13.22 9.13 16.19
CA ILE A 479 -13.58 7.71 16.05
C ILE A 479 -13.16 7.20 14.66
N VAL A 480 -13.48 7.96 13.61
CA VAL A 480 -13.06 7.60 12.26
C VAL A 480 -11.54 7.65 12.12
N ASP A 481 -10.87 8.64 12.72
CA ASP A 481 -9.41 8.74 12.68
C ASP A 481 -8.70 7.57 13.38
N ILE A 482 -9.20 7.11 14.54
CA ILE A 482 -8.61 5.94 15.21
C ILE A 482 -8.89 4.66 14.41
N MET A 483 -10.09 4.50 13.83
CA MET A 483 -10.40 3.38 12.94
C MET A 483 -9.46 3.34 11.73
N ARG A 484 -9.22 4.50 11.08
CA ARG A 484 -8.24 4.62 9.98
C ARG A 484 -6.85 4.22 10.44
N GLN A 485 -6.35 4.77 11.55
CA GLN A 485 -5.01 4.45 12.05
C GLN A 485 -4.84 2.94 12.32
N THR A 486 -5.86 2.29 12.88
CA THR A 486 -5.81 0.85 13.14
C THR A 486 -5.91 0.01 11.88
N ALA A 487 -6.77 0.39 10.92
CA ALA A 487 -6.86 -0.29 9.63
C ALA A 487 -5.56 -0.14 8.82
N ASP A 488 -5.02 1.07 8.74
CA ASP A 488 -3.79 1.40 8.01
C ASP A 488 -2.60 0.63 8.58
N TRP A 489 -2.48 0.52 9.91
CA TRP A 489 -1.44 -0.29 10.54
C TRP A 489 -1.58 -1.77 10.17
N GLN A 490 -2.81 -2.31 10.17
CA GLN A 490 -3.06 -3.72 9.89
C GLN A 490 -2.77 -4.09 8.43
N PHE A 491 -3.15 -3.24 7.46
CA PHE A 491 -2.82 -3.45 6.04
C PHE A 491 -1.31 -3.34 5.78
N ALA A 492 -0.63 -2.42 6.48
CA ALA A 492 0.82 -2.34 6.39
C ALA A 492 1.49 -3.56 7.03
N ASN A 493 0.88 -4.20 8.03
CA ASN A 493 1.42 -5.35 8.78
C ASN A 493 0.52 -6.60 8.61
N PRO A 494 0.45 -7.17 7.40
CA PRO A 494 -0.43 -8.29 7.14
C PRO A 494 -0.06 -9.50 8.00
N TYR A 495 -1.06 -10.14 8.59
CA TYR A 495 -0.92 -11.42 9.29
C TYR A 495 -1.02 -12.57 8.29
N ASP A 496 0.02 -13.40 8.19
CA ASP A 496 0.06 -14.64 7.39
C ASP A 496 -0.73 -14.58 6.06
N LEU A 497 -0.07 -14.06 5.02
CA LEU A 497 -0.65 -13.91 3.68
C LEU A 497 -1.08 -15.25 3.05
N LYS A 498 -0.64 -16.40 3.56
CA LYS A 498 -1.06 -17.72 3.06
C LYS A 498 -2.48 -18.10 3.51
N ARG A 499 -2.99 -17.44 4.56
CA ARG A 499 -4.31 -17.70 5.17
C ARG A 499 -5.34 -16.63 4.80
N LEU A 500 -5.11 -15.87 3.73
CA LEU A 500 -5.90 -14.69 3.34
C LEU A 500 -7.39 -14.96 3.11
N LEU A 501 -7.74 -16.20 2.76
CA LEU A 501 -9.13 -16.63 2.51
C LEU A 501 -9.81 -17.27 3.73
N GLU A 502 -9.10 -17.40 4.85
CA GLU A 502 -9.65 -17.96 6.08
C GLU A 502 -10.46 -16.94 6.88
N TRP A 503 -11.19 -17.45 7.88
CA TRP A 503 -12.07 -16.68 8.76
C TRP A 503 -11.40 -15.47 9.44
N HIS A 504 -10.09 -15.53 9.71
CA HIS A 504 -9.31 -14.46 10.31
C HIS A 504 -9.42 -13.16 9.50
N TRP A 505 -9.05 -13.25 8.22
CA TRP A 505 -9.14 -12.15 7.26
C TRP A 505 -10.58 -11.89 6.85
N GLY A 506 -11.38 -12.95 6.70
CA GLY A 506 -12.81 -12.82 6.46
C GLY A 506 -13.52 -11.95 7.49
N THR A 507 -13.09 -11.99 8.76
CA THR A 507 -13.59 -11.12 9.85
C THR A 507 -13.02 -9.71 9.76
N TYR A 508 -11.71 -9.58 9.49
CA TYR A 508 -11.08 -8.27 9.30
C TYR A 508 -11.79 -7.45 8.22
N PHE A 509 -12.06 -8.08 7.08
CA PHE A 509 -12.73 -7.44 5.97
C PHE A 509 -14.14 -6.95 6.29
N VAL A 510 -14.87 -7.59 7.21
CA VAL A 510 -16.13 -7.03 7.72
C VAL A 510 -15.91 -5.67 8.38
N GLY A 511 -14.89 -5.54 9.21
CA GLY A 511 -14.54 -4.27 9.83
C GLY A 511 -14.12 -3.21 8.79
N VAL A 512 -13.40 -3.64 7.75
CA VAL A 512 -13.00 -2.77 6.64
C VAL A 512 -14.21 -2.30 5.82
N GLN A 513 -15.23 -3.15 5.62
CA GLN A 513 -16.52 -2.75 5.01
C GLN A 513 -17.13 -1.59 5.79
N GLU A 514 -17.25 -1.72 7.10
CA GLU A 514 -17.82 -0.67 7.95
C GLU A 514 -17.03 0.65 7.87
N LEU A 515 -15.70 0.57 7.80
CA LEU A 515 -14.87 1.75 7.59
C LEU A 515 -15.09 2.38 6.21
N TYR A 516 -15.24 1.57 5.16
CA TYR A 516 -15.58 2.05 3.82
C TYR A 516 -16.93 2.76 3.79
N GLU A 517 -17.98 2.17 4.37
CA GLU A 517 -19.32 2.77 4.40
C GLU A 517 -19.34 4.13 5.12
N LEU A 518 -18.45 4.35 6.08
CA LEU A 518 -18.30 5.64 6.78
C LEU A 518 -17.47 6.68 6.02
N THR A 519 -16.53 6.25 5.19
CA THR A 519 -15.49 7.13 4.66
C THR A 519 -15.55 7.32 3.15
N GLY A 520 -16.12 6.36 2.42
CA GLY A 520 -16.09 6.30 0.95
C GLY A 520 -14.68 6.12 0.37
N GLU A 521 -13.69 5.71 1.16
CA GLU A 521 -12.30 5.61 0.73
C GLU A 521 -12.03 4.30 -0.02
N ASP A 522 -12.00 4.37 -1.36
CA ASP A 522 -11.81 3.21 -2.24
C ASP A 522 -10.52 2.42 -1.99
N ARG A 523 -9.48 3.03 -1.40
CA ARG A 523 -8.25 2.33 -1.00
C ARG A 523 -8.49 1.13 -0.07
N TYR A 524 -9.57 1.16 0.73
CA TYR A 524 -9.94 0.04 1.60
C TYR A 524 -10.70 -1.06 0.85
N LYS A 525 -11.66 -0.67 0.00
CA LYS A 525 -12.41 -1.60 -0.86
C LYS A 525 -11.46 -2.33 -1.83
N GLN A 526 -10.50 -1.60 -2.39
CA GLN A 526 -9.60 -2.13 -3.40
C GLN A 526 -8.76 -3.30 -2.89
N GLU A 527 -8.28 -3.27 -1.64
CA GLU A 527 -7.56 -4.40 -1.05
C GLU A 527 -8.41 -5.69 -1.02
N MET A 528 -9.71 -5.57 -0.78
CA MET A 528 -10.63 -6.72 -0.80
C MET A 528 -10.89 -7.23 -2.22
N VAL A 529 -11.03 -6.33 -3.19
CA VAL A 529 -11.16 -6.68 -4.62
C VAL A 529 -9.93 -7.43 -5.11
N ASN A 530 -8.77 -6.93 -4.72
CA ASN A 530 -7.45 -7.50 -4.97
C ASN A 530 -7.37 -8.96 -4.46
N VAL A 531 -7.76 -9.22 -3.21
CA VAL A 531 -7.86 -10.59 -2.67
C VAL A 531 -8.83 -11.45 -3.49
N GLY A 532 -10.00 -10.92 -3.83
CA GLY A 532 -11.00 -11.62 -4.65
C GLY A 532 -10.46 -12.02 -6.02
N GLN A 533 -9.75 -11.12 -6.71
CA GLN A 533 -9.12 -11.41 -7.99
C GLN A 533 -8.05 -12.50 -7.88
N HIS A 534 -7.18 -12.44 -6.87
CA HIS A 534 -6.18 -13.50 -6.66
C HIS A 534 -6.82 -14.87 -6.39
N ALA A 535 -7.89 -14.89 -5.62
CA ALA A 535 -8.65 -16.10 -5.33
C ALA A 535 -9.56 -16.57 -6.48
N ASN A 536 -9.63 -15.82 -7.59
CA ASN A 536 -10.65 -15.98 -8.62
C ASN A 536 -12.09 -16.03 -8.05
N TRP A 537 -12.33 -15.28 -6.97
CA TRP A 537 -13.60 -15.21 -6.26
C TRP A 537 -14.10 -16.56 -5.71
N LYS A 538 -13.17 -17.48 -5.40
CA LYS A 538 -13.47 -18.82 -4.86
C LYS A 538 -13.07 -18.93 -3.39
N PRO A 539 -13.94 -19.45 -2.51
CA PRO A 539 -13.57 -19.84 -1.16
C PRO A 539 -12.67 -21.06 -1.22
N LEU A 540 -12.07 -21.40 -0.09
CA LEU A 540 -11.29 -22.63 0.04
C LEU A 540 -12.18 -23.88 -0.21
N ASP A 541 -11.55 -24.98 -0.63
CA ASP A 541 -12.23 -26.16 -1.18
C ASP A 541 -13.10 -26.93 -0.16
N ASN A 542 -12.83 -26.82 1.15
CA ASN A 542 -13.63 -27.46 2.19
C ASN A 542 -14.87 -26.61 2.48
N ILE A 543 -15.73 -26.50 1.46
CA ILE A 543 -16.90 -25.61 1.43
C ILE A 543 -17.89 -25.86 2.59
N PHE A 544 -17.87 -27.03 3.23
CA PHE A 544 -18.74 -27.31 4.38
C PHE A 544 -18.20 -26.78 5.70
N TYR A 545 -16.92 -26.39 5.73
CA TYR A 545 -16.29 -25.83 6.91
C TYR A 545 -16.71 -24.37 7.07
N ALA A 546 -17.47 -24.08 8.14
CA ALA A 546 -18.06 -22.76 8.38
C ALA A 546 -17.03 -21.61 8.30
N ASP A 547 -15.82 -21.84 8.80
CA ASP A 547 -14.73 -20.86 8.77
C ASP A 547 -14.34 -20.45 7.33
N GLN A 548 -14.44 -21.37 6.36
CA GLN A 548 -14.14 -21.11 4.96
C GLN A 548 -15.28 -20.38 4.24
N LEU A 549 -16.49 -20.43 4.78
CA LEU A 549 -17.64 -19.68 4.25
C LEU A 549 -17.60 -18.21 4.63
N LYS A 550 -16.79 -17.80 5.62
CA LYS A 550 -16.76 -16.41 6.10
C LYS A 550 -16.47 -15.43 4.96
N ILE A 551 -15.54 -15.76 4.07
CA ILE A 551 -15.13 -14.90 2.96
C ILE A 551 -16.27 -14.63 1.97
N ILE A 552 -17.25 -15.54 1.85
CA ILE A 552 -18.41 -15.36 0.95
C ILE A 552 -19.22 -14.12 1.35
N SER A 553 -19.34 -13.83 2.65
CA SER A 553 -20.01 -12.59 3.08
C SER A 553 -19.33 -11.32 2.55
N ASN A 554 -18.01 -11.37 2.35
CA ASN A 554 -17.25 -10.25 1.80
C ASN A 554 -17.46 -10.10 0.29
N TRP A 555 -17.48 -11.20 -0.45
CA TRP A 555 -17.79 -11.14 -1.88
C TRP A 555 -19.24 -10.79 -2.18
N ALA A 556 -20.19 -11.23 -1.36
CA ALA A 556 -21.58 -10.81 -1.46
C ALA A 556 -21.71 -9.29 -1.30
N TRP A 557 -20.98 -8.69 -0.36
CA TRP A 557 -20.95 -7.23 -0.20
C TRP A 557 -20.30 -6.52 -1.39
N LEU A 558 -19.15 -6.99 -1.89
CA LEU A 558 -18.52 -6.43 -3.09
C LEU A 558 -19.44 -6.52 -4.32
N TYR A 559 -20.10 -7.67 -4.50
CA TYR A 559 -21.11 -7.84 -5.53
C TYR A 559 -22.28 -6.87 -5.36
N ASN A 560 -22.67 -6.53 -4.13
CA ASN A 560 -23.73 -5.55 -3.93
C ASN A 560 -23.35 -4.16 -4.43
N LEU A 561 -22.05 -3.80 -4.39
CA LEU A 561 -21.53 -2.53 -4.90
C LEU A 561 -21.37 -2.56 -6.42
N ASP A 562 -20.66 -3.56 -6.94
CA ASP A 562 -20.18 -3.55 -8.34
C ASP A 562 -21.07 -4.37 -9.30
N LYS A 563 -21.93 -5.25 -8.75
CA LYS A 563 -22.83 -6.14 -9.49
C LYS A 563 -22.15 -7.08 -10.50
N ASP A 564 -20.83 -7.31 -10.41
CA ASP A 564 -20.12 -8.30 -11.23
C ASP A 564 -20.47 -9.73 -10.77
N PRO A 565 -21.19 -10.53 -11.59
CA PRO A 565 -21.61 -11.87 -11.21
C PRO A 565 -20.47 -12.81 -10.82
N LYS A 566 -19.25 -12.60 -11.38
CA LYS A 566 -18.08 -13.43 -11.08
C LYS A 566 -17.73 -13.44 -9.59
N MET A 567 -18.03 -12.35 -8.88
CA MET A 567 -17.73 -12.23 -7.45
C MET A 567 -18.47 -13.26 -6.60
N ILE A 568 -19.68 -13.68 -7.02
CA ILE A 568 -20.53 -14.58 -6.22
C ILE A 568 -20.86 -15.89 -6.92
N GLU A 569 -20.46 -16.10 -8.17
CA GLU A 569 -20.83 -17.30 -8.95
C GLU A 569 -20.45 -18.60 -8.22
N TYR A 570 -19.18 -18.73 -7.81
CA TYR A 570 -18.74 -19.92 -7.07
C TYR A 570 -19.34 -19.96 -5.66
N SER A 571 -19.52 -18.82 -5.02
CA SER A 571 -20.19 -18.73 -3.71
C SER A 571 -21.61 -19.27 -3.76
N LYS A 572 -22.35 -18.93 -4.82
CA LYS A 572 -23.69 -19.43 -5.09
C LYS A 572 -23.69 -20.94 -5.26
N TRP A 573 -22.77 -21.46 -6.08
CA TRP A 573 -22.58 -22.91 -6.24
C TRP A 573 -22.29 -23.60 -4.89
N ALA A 574 -21.31 -23.09 -4.13
CA ALA A 574 -20.92 -23.65 -2.85
C ALA A 574 -22.09 -23.68 -1.86
N MET A 575 -22.88 -22.60 -1.78
CA MET A 575 -24.07 -22.54 -0.93
C MET A 575 -25.22 -23.42 -1.44
N ASP A 576 -25.43 -23.54 -2.74
CA ASP A 576 -26.45 -24.43 -3.31
C ASP A 576 -26.15 -25.90 -3.02
N ILE A 577 -24.87 -26.29 -2.94
CA ILE A 577 -24.47 -27.64 -2.51
C ILE A 577 -24.92 -27.94 -1.07
N HIS A 578 -24.85 -26.98 -0.15
CA HIS A 578 -25.37 -27.16 1.22
C HIS A 578 -26.87 -27.47 1.24
N LEU A 579 -27.64 -26.83 0.34
CA LEU A 579 -29.09 -27.02 0.22
C LEU A 579 -29.45 -28.37 -0.40
N SER A 580 -28.66 -28.82 -1.38
CA SER A 580 -28.93 -30.02 -2.19
C SER A 580 -28.67 -31.32 -1.45
N THR A 581 -27.75 -31.31 -0.48
CA THR A 581 -27.43 -32.49 0.32
C THR A 581 -28.52 -32.77 1.36
N ARG A 582 -28.70 -34.03 1.79
CA ARG A 582 -29.63 -34.39 2.90
C ARG A 582 -29.21 -33.79 4.26
N ARG A 583 -28.22 -32.91 4.29
CA ARG A 583 -27.56 -32.43 5.49
C ARG A 583 -28.50 -31.71 6.44
N LYS A 584 -29.43 -30.90 5.93
CA LYS A 584 -30.46 -30.27 6.76
C LYS A 584 -31.20 -31.27 7.67
N TYR A 585 -31.41 -32.51 7.21
CA TYR A 585 -32.16 -33.55 7.93
C TYR A 585 -31.27 -34.50 8.74
N MET A 586 -29.94 -34.37 8.66
CA MET A 586 -28.96 -35.23 9.34
C MET A 586 -27.92 -34.42 10.13
N ALA A 587 -28.27 -33.19 10.52
CA ALA A 587 -27.36 -32.30 11.23
C ALA A 587 -26.90 -32.92 12.56
N ASP A 588 -25.58 -33.13 12.68
CA ASP A 588 -24.94 -33.55 13.92
C ASP A 588 -24.07 -32.40 14.45
N VAL A 589 -24.62 -31.64 15.39
CA VAL A 589 -23.96 -30.47 15.99
C VAL A 589 -23.08 -30.83 17.20
N ARG A 590 -22.84 -32.11 17.46
CA ARG A 590 -21.86 -32.57 18.45
C ARG A 590 -20.45 -32.32 17.93
N PHE A 591 -19.58 -31.79 18.79
CA PHE A 591 -18.17 -31.62 18.49
C PHE A 591 -17.39 -32.87 18.92
N ALA A 592 -17.61 -33.32 20.16
CA ALA A 592 -16.99 -34.53 20.68
C ALA A 592 -17.50 -35.77 19.95
N ASN A 593 -16.55 -36.65 19.57
CA ASN A 593 -16.81 -37.95 18.93
C ASN A 593 -17.57 -37.88 17.58
N ASN A 594 -17.58 -36.71 16.92
CA ASN A 594 -18.14 -36.54 15.58
C ASN A 594 -16.99 -36.51 14.54
N PRO A 595 -16.82 -37.53 13.69
CA PRO A 595 -15.77 -37.54 12.67
C PRO A 595 -15.97 -36.48 11.58
N TYR A 596 -17.19 -35.94 11.45
CA TYR A 596 -17.56 -34.90 10.50
C TYR A 596 -17.79 -33.55 11.21
N PHE A 597 -17.18 -33.30 12.37
CA PHE A 597 -17.50 -32.10 13.16
C PHE A 597 -17.27 -30.77 12.42
N VAL A 598 -16.32 -30.72 11.48
CA VAL A 598 -16.03 -29.53 10.65
C VAL A 598 -17.06 -29.30 9.55
N GLU A 599 -17.85 -30.31 9.20
CA GLU A 599 -18.86 -30.27 8.15
C GLU A 599 -20.21 -29.67 8.63
N TRP A 600 -20.29 -29.39 9.93
CA TRP A 600 -21.47 -28.90 10.64
C TRP A 600 -21.08 -27.73 11.54
N TRP A 601 -22.07 -26.98 12.02
CA TRP A 601 -21.85 -25.86 12.94
C TRP A 601 -21.78 -26.40 14.38
N THR A 602 -20.69 -27.11 14.71
CA THR A 602 -20.50 -27.82 15.99
C THR A 602 -19.86 -26.98 17.09
N TRP A 603 -19.44 -25.76 16.76
CA TRP A 603 -18.87 -24.80 17.71
C TRP A 603 -19.55 -23.43 17.55
N CYS A 604 -19.60 -22.63 18.61
CA CYS A 604 -20.37 -21.38 18.62
C CYS A 604 -19.82 -20.33 17.65
N ASP A 605 -18.51 -20.31 17.39
CA ASP A 605 -17.87 -19.36 16.47
C ASP A 605 -18.43 -19.49 15.05
N ALA A 606 -18.83 -20.71 14.63
CA ALA A 606 -19.45 -20.97 13.34
C ALA A 606 -20.67 -20.08 13.08
N LEU A 607 -21.35 -19.62 14.15
CA LEU A 607 -22.54 -18.77 14.08
C LEU A 607 -22.23 -17.32 13.63
N PHE A 608 -20.97 -16.89 13.66
CA PHE A 608 -20.51 -15.67 12.98
C PHE A 608 -19.99 -15.91 11.56
N MET A 609 -19.44 -17.11 11.33
CA MET A 609 -18.73 -17.42 10.09
C MET A 609 -19.71 -17.68 8.95
N ALA A 610 -20.60 -18.66 9.11
CA ALA A 610 -21.48 -19.12 8.05
C ALA A 610 -22.83 -18.39 7.99
N PRO A 611 -23.59 -18.21 9.09
CA PRO A 611 -24.95 -17.67 8.98
C PRO A 611 -25.03 -16.27 8.36
N PRO A 612 -24.19 -15.28 8.75
CA PRO A 612 -24.19 -13.98 8.08
C PRO A 612 -23.85 -14.07 6.59
N ALA A 613 -23.05 -15.05 6.15
CA ALA A 613 -22.76 -15.25 4.73
C ALA A 613 -24.03 -15.70 3.97
N PHE A 614 -24.80 -16.65 4.50
CA PHE A 614 -26.07 -17.06 3.91
C PHE A 614 -27.12 -15.93 3.93
N ALA A 615 -27.19 -15.15 5.02
CA ALA A 615 -28.10 -14.01 5.10
C ALA A 615 -27.77 -12.93 4.06
N GLN A 616 -26.49 -12.60 3.91
CA GLN A 616 -26.05 -11.63 2.89
C GLN A 616 -26.27 -12.17 1.48
N MET A 617 -26.00 -13.45 1.22
CA MET A 617 -26.31 -14.06 -0.07
C MET A 617 -27.81 -14.01 -0.39
N ALA A 618 -28.68 -14.27 0.58
CA ALA A 618 -30.13 -14.09 0.39
C ALA A 618 -30.50 -12.64 0.06
N LYS A 619 -29.91 -11.66 0.75
CA LYS A 619 -30.14 -10.23 0.50
C LYS A 619 -29.75 -9.82 -0.92
N VAL A 620 -28.56 -10.22 -1.38
CA VAL A 620 -28.04 -9.77 -2.68
C VAL A 620 -28.58 -10.55 -3.87
N THR A 621 -29.03 -11.80 -3.67
CA THR A 621 -29.63 -12.64 -4.73
C THR A 621 -31.16 -12.60 -4.74
N GLY A 622 -31.80 -12.22 -3.63
CA GLY A 622 -33.23 -12.34 -3.43
C GLY A 622 -33.71 -13.77 -3.13
N GLU A 623 -32.80 -14.75 -3.00
CA GLU A 623 -33.17 -16.16 -2.88
C GLU A 623 -33.39 -16.58 -1.42
N LYS A 624 -34.66 -16.61 -0.99
CA LYS A 624 -35.08 -17.00 0.38
C LYS A 624 -34.55 -18.35 0.86
N LYS A 625 -34.25 -19.28 -0.06
CA LYS A 625 -33.70 -20.61 0.25
C LYS A 625 -32.44 -20.57 1.13
N TYR A 626 -31.60 -19.54 0.97
CA TYR A 626 -30.39 -19.37 1.79
C TYR A 626 -30.72 -19.02 3.24
N LEU A 627 -31.70 -18.13 3.47
CA LEU A 627 -32.19 -17.82 4.83
C LEU A 627 -32.85 -19.04 5.49
N ASP A 628 -33.61 -19.84 4.75
CA ASP A 628 -34.32 -21.00 5.32
C ASP A 628 -33.36 -22.11 5.80
N TYR A 629 -32.29 -22.35 5.04
CA TYR A 629 -31.22 -23.25 5.45
C TYR A 629 -30.46 -22.71 6.64
N MET A 630 -30.03 -21.44 6.56
CA MET A 630 -29.37 -20.75 7.65
C MET A 630 -30.18 -20.84 8.95
N ASN A 631 -31.48 -20.52 8.89
CA ASN A 631 -32.37 -20.54 10.03
C ASN A 631 -32.42 -21.93 10.68
N THR A 632 -32.54 -22.98 9.87
CA THR A 632 -32.59 -24.35 10.39
C THR A 632 -31.29 -24.70 11.11
N MET A 633 -30.15 -24.51 10.44
CA MET A 633 -28.85 -24.89 11.00
C MET A 633 -28.48 -24.05 12.22
N PHE A 634 -28.82 -22.75 12.22
CA PHE A 634 -28.55 -21.84 13.34
C PHE A 634 -29.25 -22.33 14.60
N TRP A 635 -30.54 -22.65 14.50
CA TRP A 635 -31.31 -23.06 15.67
C TRP A 635 -30.94 -24.45 16.17
N VAL A 636 -30.58 -25.40 15.29
CA VAL A 636 -30.07 -26.71 15.75
C VAL A 636 -28.81 -26.54 16.60
N THR A 637 -27.88 -25.67 16.20
CA THR A 637 -26.67 -25.37 16.97
C THR A 637 -26.98 -24.63 18.27
N VAL A 638 -27.81 -23.58 18.22
CA VAL A 638 -28.16 -22.80 19.42
C VAL A 638 -28.90 -23.66 20.44
N ASP A 639 -29.88 -24.44 20.02
CA ASP A 639 -30.66 -25.30 20.91
C ASP A 639 -29.78 -26.35 21.61
N TYR A 640 -28.62 -26.69 21.03
CA TYR A 640 -27.64 -27.60 21.60
C TYR A 640 -26.60 -26.93 22.52
N LEU A 641 -26.02 -25.80 22.11
CA LEU A 641 -24.88 -25.18 22.81
C LEU A 641 -25.26 -24.07 23.81
N TYR A 642 -26.46 -23.48 23.69
CA TYR A 642 -26.88 -22.36 24.52
C TYR A 642 -27.31 -22.80 25.92
N SER A 643 -26.68 -22.24 26.94
CA SER A 643 -27.12 -22.41 28.32
C SER A 643 -28.21 -21.39 28.64
N LYS A 644 -29.46 -21.86 28.72
CA LYS A 644 -30.60 -21.02 29.14
C LYS A 644 -30.45 -20.48 30.57
N GLU A 645 -29.80 -21.25 31.45
CA GLU A 645 -29.56 -20.85 32.84
C GLU A 645 -28.59 -19.67 32.92
N ASP A 646 -27.49 -19.74 32.16
CA ASP A 646 -26.44 -18.72 32.23
C ASP A 646 -26.67 -17.57 31.24
N SER A 647 -27.60 -17.72 30.29
CA SER A 647 -27.79 -16.83 29.14
C SER A 647 -26.52 -16.61 28.31
N LEU A 648 -25.71 -17.67 28.20
CA LEU A 648 -24.43 -17.70 27.49
C LEU A 648 -24.31 -18.98 26.67
N ILE A 649 -23.46 -18.98 25.65
CA ILE A 649 -23.25 -20.13 24.77
C ILE A 649 -21.89 -20.77 25.02
N TYR A 650 -21.88 -22.10 25.19
CA TYR A 650 -20.65 -22.86 25.26
C TYR A 650 -19.93 -22.86 23.91
N ARG A 651 -18.59 -22.91 23.93
CA ARG A 651 -17.81 -23.01 22.68
C ARG A 651 -18.17 -24.26 21.91
N ASP A 652 -18.22 -25.40 22.60
CA ASP A 652 -18.67 -26.69 22.09
C ASP A 652 -19.04 -27.62 23.27
N ASP A 653 -19.53 -28.82 22.97
CA ASP A 653 -20.02 -29.79 23.97
C ASP A 653 -18.97 -30.32 24.96
N ARG A 654 -17.67 -30.22 24.65
CA ARG A 654 -16.60 -30.61 25.58
C ARG A 654 -16.58 -29.71 26.81
N TYR A 655 -17.13 -28.50 26.72
CA TYR A 655 -17.15 -27.51 27.80
C TYR A 655 -18.39 -27.61 28.71
N PHE A 656 -19.38 -28.44 28.39
CA PHE A 656 -20.60 -28.60 29.22
C PHE A 656 -20.26 -29.03 30.65
N LYS A 657 -19.36 -30.00 30.79
CA LYS A 657 -18.94 -30.55 32.09
C LYS A 657 -17.59 -30.01 32.56
N LYS A 658 -16.79 -29.41 31.67
CA LYS A 658 -15.49 -28.84 32.02
C LYS A 658 -15.69 -27.60 32.90
N ARG A 659 -14.75 -27.36 33.80
CA ARG A 659 -14.70 -26.18 34.67
C ARG A 659 -13.34 -25.52 34.57
N SER A 660 -13.28 -24.23 34.84
CA SER A 660 -12.02 -23.49 34.96
C SER A 660 -11.21 -23.96 36.17
N GLU A 661 -9.98 -23.48 36.31
CA GLU A 661 -9.14 -23.75 37.48
C GLU A 661 -9.79 -23.32 38.80
N ASN A 662 -10.65 -22.30 38.77
CA ASN A 662 -11.44 -21.83 39.92
C ASN A 662 -12.81 -22.50 40.04
N GLY A 663 -13.05 -23.62 39.34
CA GLY A 663 -14.28 -24.40 39.43
C GLY A 663 -15.51 -23.77 38.75
N LYS A 664 -15.35 -22.72 37.95
CA LYS A 664 -16.45 -22.01 37.27
C LYS A 664 -16.79 -22.65 35.92
N LYS A 665 -18.01 -22.44 35.41
CA LYS A 665 -18.38 -22.83 34.03
C LYS A 665 -17.52 -22.03 33.05
N ILE A 666 -17.02 -22.68 31.99
CA ILE A 666 -16.16 -22.03 30.99
C ILE A 666 -17.04 -21.46 29.88
N PHE A 667 -17.28 -20.15 29.93
CA PHE A 667 -17.82 -19.38 28.83
C PHE A 667 -16.75 -18.44 28.28
N TRP A 668 -16.33 -18.71 27.06
CA TRP A 668 -15.29 -17.95 26.40
C TRP A 668 -15.84 -16.64 25.86
N SER A 669 -15.15 -15.54 26.15
CA SER A 669 -15.59 -14.21 25.77
C SER A 669 -15.68 -14.04 24.25
N ARG A 670 -14.58 -14.24 23.51
CA ARG A 670 -14.64 -14.13 22.04
C ARG A 670 -15.66 -15.10 21.41
N GLY A 671 -15.84 -16.30 21.96
CA GLY A 671 -16.88 -17.25 21.54
C GLY A 671 -18.30 -16.69 21.62
N ASN A 672 -18.66 -16.05 22.74
CA ASN A 672 -19.95 -15.38 22.89
C ASN A 672 -20.04 -14.10 22.03
N GLY A 673 -18.91 -13.40 21.86
CA GLY A 673 -18.77 -12.25 20.96
C GLY A 673 -19.12 -12.60 19.52
N TRP A 674 -18.63 -13.73 19.01
CA TRP A 674 -18.99 -14.24 17.68
C TRP A 674 -20.49 -14.37 17.50
N VAL A 675 -21.18 -14.98 18.47
CA VAL A 675 -22.62 -15.21 18.36
C VAL A 675 -23.39 -13.90 18.43
N MET A 676 -23.04 -12.99 19.34
CA MET A 676 -23.68 -11.68 19.45
C MET A 676 -23.55 -10.85 18.18
N ALA A 677 -22.32 -10.70 17.68
CA ALA A 677 -22.07 -9.99 16.43
C ALA A 677 -22.71 -10.70 15.23
N GLY A 678 -22.74 -12.05 15.24
CA GLY A 678 -23.37 -12.86 14.21
C GLY A 678 -24.88 -12.59 14.13
N ILE A 679 -25.57 -12.56 15.27
CA ILE A 679 -27.01 -12.27 15.33
C ILE A 679 -27.30 -10.86 14.82
N ALA A 680 -26.53 -9.85 15.24
CA ALA A 680 -26.67 -8.48 14.74
C ALA A 680 -26.58 -8.44 13.20
N ARG A 681 -25.54 -9.06 12.62
CA ARG A 681 -25.36 -9.12 11.15
C ARG A 681 -26.42 -9.92 10.41
N ILE A 682 -26.93 -10.99 11.01
CA ILE A 682 -28.08 -11.74 10.46
C ILE A 682 -29.30 -10.82 10.41
N LEU A 683 -29.61 -10.11 11.50
CA LEU A 683 -30.76 -9.22 11.60
C LEU A 683 -30.67 -8.00 10.66
N GLU A 684 -29.47 -7.52 10.34
CA GLU A 684 -29.24 -6.47 9.33
C GLU A 684 -29.58 -6.91 7.90
N ALA A 685 -29.43 -8.21 7.59
CA ALA A 685 -29.68 -8.76 6.26
C ALA A 685 -31.03 -9.49 6.15
N MET A 686 -31.63 -9.86 7.27
CA MET A 686 -32.90 -10.57 7.35
C MET A 686 -34.09 -9.62 7.13
N PRO A 687 -35.07 -9.98 6.29
CA PRO A 687 -36.31 -9.23 6.15
C PRO A 687 -37.03 -9.03 7.48
N GLU A 688 -37.64 -7.86 7.69
CA GLU A 688 -38.33 -7.53 8.94
C GLU A 688 -39.51 -8.48 9.25
N ASP A 689 -40.15 -9.02 8.22
CA ASP A 689 -41.29 -9.92 8.27
C ASP A 689 -40.91 -11.41 8.27
N TYR A 690 -39.61 -11.75 8.36
CA TYR A 690 -39.18 -13.15 8.41
C TYR A 690 -39.71 -13.86 9.66
N SER A 691 -40.36 -15.02 9.46
CA SER A 691 -41.21 -15.65 10.49
C SER A 691 -40.52 -15.97 11.82
N SER A 692 -39.21 -16.26 11.81
CA SER A 692 -38.44 -16.56 13.01
C SER A 692 -37.64 -15.39 13.56
N ARG A 693 -37.74 -14.17 12.97
CA ARG A 693 -36.96 -13.00 13.36
C ARG A 693 -37.08 -12.66 14.85
N SER A 694 -38.28 -12.81 15.42
CA SER A 694 -38.52 -12.59 16.86
C SER A 694 -37.73 -13.54 17.76
N LYS A 695 -37.47 -14.78 17.32
CA LYS A 695 -36.66 -15.76 18.06
C LYS A 695 -35.19 -15.31 18.14
N TYR A 696 -34.66 -14.73 17.06
CA TYR A 696 -33.31 -14.14 17.03
C TYR A 696 -33.19 -12.94 17.97
N ILE A 697 -34.18 -12.03 17.91
CA ILE A 697 -34.23 -10.87 18.80
C ILE A 697 -34.24 -11.32 20.27
N LYS A 698 -35.05 -12.33 20.62
CA LYS A 698 -35.12 -12.85 21.98
C LYS A 698 -33.77 -13.40 22.45
N LEU A 699 -33.12 -14.25 21.65
CA LEU A 699 -31.78 -14.78 21.97
C LEU A 699 -30.76 -13.65 22.15
N TYR A 700 -30.75 -12.69 21.23
CA TYR A 700 -29.88 -11.52 21.30
C TYR A 700 -30.11 -10.72 22.58
N SER A 701 -31.36 -10.42 22.93
CA SER A 701 -31.70 -9.64 24.13
C SER A 701 -31.30 -10.36 25.42
N ASP A 702 -31.46 -11.68 25.49
CA ASP A 702 -31.08 -12.47 26.68
C ASP A 702 -29.55 -12.46 26.88
N MET A 703 -28.80 -12.71 25.81
CA MET A 703 -27.34 -12.64 25.84
C MET A 703 -26.85 -11.22 26.13
N ALA A 704 -27.46 -10.19 25.51
CA ALA A 704 -27.11 -8.79 25.73
C ALA A 704 -27.29 -8.39 27.21
N ALA A 705 -28.41 -8.76 27.82
CA ALA A 705 -28.68 -8.48 29.23
C ALA A 705 -27.60 -9.09 30.13
N LYS A 706 -27.23 -10.37 29.88
CA LYS A 706 -26.18 -11.03 30.65
C LYS A 706 -24.81 -10.40 30.44
N LEU A 707 -24.47 -10.04 29.21
CA LEU A 707 -23.18 -9.43 28.91
C LEU A 707 -23.04 -8.03 29.52
N LEU A 708 -24.12 -7.24 29.55
CA LEU A 708 -24.15 -5.95 30.25
C LEU A 708 -23.91 -6.10 31.76
N GLU A 709 -24.45 -7.18 32.38
CA GLU A 709 -24.20 -7.52 33.78
C GLU A 709 -22.72 -7.89 34.03
N LEU A 710 -22.10 -8.59 33.07
CA LEU A 710 -20.71 -9.09 33.19
C LEU A 710 -19.63 -8.07 32.79
N GLN A 711 -20.02 -6.86 32.34
CA GLN A 711 -19.05 -5.82 32.00
C GLN A 711 -18.28 -5.41 33.26
N SER A 712 -16.95 -5.48 33.21
CA SER A 712 -16.13 -5.12 34.35
C SER A 712 -16.02 -3.60 34.53
N GLU A 713 -15.46 -3.17 35.67
CA GLU A 713 -15.33 -1.76 36.04
C GLU A 713 -14.45 -0.94 35.09
N ASP A 714 -13.53 -1.55 34.35
CA ASP A 714 -12.74 -0.87 33.33
C ASP A 714 -13.49 -0.70 31.99
N GLY A 715 -14.70 -1.27 31.87
CA GLY A 715 -15.52 -1.24 30.66
C GLY A 715 -15.29 -2.41 29.70
N MET A 716 -14.38 -3.33 30.03
CA MET A 716 -14.01 -4.46 29.18
C MET A 716 -14.49 -5.79 29.77
N TRP A 717 -14.54 -6.82 28.93
CA TRP A 717 -14.81 -8.19 29.33
C TRP A 717 -13.50 -8.97 29.36
N ARG A 718 -13.36 -9.82 30.38
CA ARG A 718 -12.21 -10.72 30.53
C ARG A 718 -12.35 -11.88 29.55
N VAL A 719 -11.24 -12.58 29.32
CA VAL A 719 -11.19 -13.72 28.39
C VAL A 719 -12.12 -14.87 28.80
N SER A 720 -12.36 -15.05 30.10
CA SER A 720 -13.35 -15.97 30.68
C SER A 720 -14.47 -15.18 31.35
N LEU A 721 -15.71 -15.35 30.90
CA LEU A 721 -16.84 -14.51 31.30
C LEU A 721 -17.31 -14.72 32.74
N LEU A 722 -17.24 -15.96 33.24
CA LEU A 722 -17.65 -16.32 34.61
C LEU A 722 -16.47 -16.58 35.55
N ASP A 723 -15.24 -16.32 35.07
CA ASP A 723 -14.02 -16.46 35.85
C ASP A 723 -13.03 -15.33 35.51
N PRO A 724 -13.37 -14.07 35.85
CA PRO A 724 -12.53 -12.92 35.51
C PRO A 724 -11.14 -12.98 36.17
N GLU A 725 -11.00 -13.71 37.28
CA GLU A 725 -9.74 -13.90 38.01
C GLU A 725 -8.71 -14.72 37.22
N TYR A 726 -9.15 -15.54 36.24
CA TYR A 726 -8.25 -16.29 35.36
C TYR A 726 -7.21 -15.39 34.67
N GLN A 727 -7.64 -14.18 34.26
CA GLN A 727 -6.77 -13.08 33.87
C GLN A 727 -7.57 -11.77 33.98
N ASP A 728 -7.29 -10.99 35.01
CA ASP A 728 -7.97 -9.72 35.28
C ASP A 728 -7.43 -8.56 34.41
N VAL A 729 -7.45 -8.77 33.10
CA VAL A 729 -7.16 -7.76 32.08
C VAL A 729 -8.20 -7.90 30.98
N GLY A 730 -8.77 -6.78 30.54
CA GLY A 730 -9.74 -6.76 29.44
C GLY A 730 -9.18 -7.36 28.15
N GLU A 731 -9.92 -8.28 27.55
CA GLU A 731 -9.57 -8.89 26.26
C GLU A 731 -10.28 -8.14 25.14
N VAL A 732 -9.53 -7.70 24.13
CA VAL A 732 -10.02 -6.74 23.13
C VAL A 732 -11.01 -7.32 22.15
N SER A 733 -10.79 -8.53 21.62
CA SER A 733 -11.63 -9.04 20.53
C SER A 733 -13.05 -9.36 20.96
N GLY A 734 -13.24 -10.06 22.09
CA GLY A 734 -14.56 -10.31 22.67
C GLY A 734 -15.27 -9.01 23.05
N SER A 735 -14.57 -8.12 23.75
CA SER A 735 -15.11 -6.80 24.13
C SER A 735 -15.54 -5.98 22.91
N ALA A 736 -14.75 -5.96 21.83
CA ALA A 736 -15.10 -5.26 20.61
C ALA A 736 -16.37 -5.82 19.95
N PHE A 737 -16.55 -7.15 19.89
CA PHE A 737 -17.80 -7.73 19.40
C PHE A 737 -19.01 -7.35 20.25
N TYR A 738 -18.86 -7.29 21.58
CA TYR A 738 -19.94 -6.84 22.45
C TYR A 738 -20.26 -5.37 22.24
N ILE A 739 -19.25 -4.50 22.16
CA ILE A 739 -19.48 -3.07 21.90
C ILE A 739 -20.16 -2.86 20.56
N TYR A 740 -19.73 -3.55 19.49
CA TYR A 740 -20.44 -3.56 18.21
C TYR A 740 -21.90 -3.98 18.36
N ALA A 741 -22.15 -5.18 18.92
CA ALA A 741 -23.48 -5.74 18.98
C ALA A 741 -24.41 -4.93 19.90
N LEU A 742 -23.92 -4.41 21.02
CA LEU A 742 -24.70 -3.58 21.96
C LEU A 742 -25.00 -2.20 21.37
N ALA A 743 -24.01 -1.54 20.74
CA ALA A 743 -24.23 -0.27 20.04
C ALA A 743 -25.24 -0.43 18.91
N TRP A 744 -25.13 -1.49 18.11
CA TRP A 744 -26.10 -1.85 17.08
C TRP A 744 -27.51 -2.02 17.67
N GLY A 745 -27.66 -2.73 18.80
CA GLY A 745 -28.95 -2.91 19.46
C GLY A 745 -29.58 -1.61 19.93
N ILE A 746 -28.76 -0.69 20.46
CA ILE A 746 -29.22 0.65 20.86
C ILE A 746 -29.67 1.46 19.63
N ASN A 747 -28.90 1.41 18.55
CA ASN A 747 -29.19 2.11 17.29
C ASN A 747 -30.49 1.60 16.65
N ASN A 748 -30.78 0.30 16.80
CA ASN A 748 -31.97 -0.35 16.25
C ASN A 748 -33.14 -0.48 17.26
N GLY A 749 -33.03 0.15 18.44
CA GLY A 749 -34.11 0.16 19.44
C GLY A 749 -34.39 -1.18 20.13
N LEU A 750 -33.47 -2.15 20.03
CA LEU A 750 -33.56 -3.45 20.70
C LEU A 750 -32.95 -3.44 22.11
N ILE A 751 -32.09 -2.46 22.39
CA ILE A 751 -31.52 -2.20 23.72
C ILE A 751 -31.88 -0.77 24.14
N ASP A 752 -32.25 -0.62 25.41
CA ASP A 752 -32.62 0.67 26.00
C ASP A 752 -31.44 1.66 25.97
N GLN A 753 -31.73 2.92 25.62
CA GLN A 753 -30.77 4.03 25.56
C GLN A 753 -30.02 4.25 26.88
N LYS A 754 -30.56 3.83 28.04
CA LYS A 754 -29.89 3.90 29.35
C LYS A 754 -28.56 3.15 29.39
N TYR A 755 -28.34 2.18 28.50
CA TYR A 755 -27.10 1.40 28.40
C TYR A 755 -26.02 2.08 27.55
N LYS A 756 -26.33 3.20 26.87
CA LYS A 756 -25.36 3.96 26.07
C LYS A 756 -24.08 4.32 26.84
N PRO A 757 -24.12 4.79 28.11
CA PRO A 757 -22.90 5.09 28.85
C PRO A 757 -21.97 3.89 29.04
N GLN A 758 -22.52 2.68 29.21
CA GLN A 758 -21.74 1.44 29.34
C GLN A 758 -21.04 1.07 28.02
N VAL A 759 -21.72 1.24 26.88
CA VAL A 759 -21.12 1.04 25.55
C VAL A 759 -19.99 2.04 25.31
N LEU A 760 -20.22 3.32 25.60
CA LEU A 760 -19.20 4.37 25.45
C LEU A 760 -17.97 4.16 26.36
N LYS A 761 -18.19 3.59 27.55
CA LYS A 761 -17.11 3.22 28.48
C LYS A 761 -16.24 2.11 27.88
N GLY A 762 -16.86 1.06 27.34
CA GLY A 762 -16.11 -0.01 26.69
C GLY A 762 -15.40 0.44 25.41
N TRP A 763 -16.01 1.29 24.59
CA TRP A 763 -15.32 1.87 23.43
C TRP A 763 -14.09 2.68 23.84
N LYS A 764 -14.19 3.55 24.86
CA LYS A 764 -13.03 4.28 25.41
C LYS A 764 -11.93 3.32 25.85
N ALA A 765 -12.28 2.23 26.54
CA ALA A 765 -11.31 1.24 27.00
C ALA A 765 -10.63 0.51 25.83
N LEU A 766 -11.38 0.13 24.78
CA LEU A 766 -10.82 -0.43 23.54
C LEU A 766 -9.77 0.50 22.91
N CYS A 767 -10.07 1.80 22.82
CA CYS A 767 -9.15 2.78 22.24
C CYS A 767 -7.80 2.86 22.98
N THR A 768 -7.75 2.55 24.29
CA THR A 768 -6.48 2.53 25.04
C THR A 768 -5.55 1.39 24.65
N SER A 769 -6.08 0.36 23.97
CA SER A 769 -5.29 -0.76 23.44
C SER A 769 -4.70 -0.48 22.06
N VAL A 770 -4.98 0.68 21.45
CA VAL A 770 -4.35 1.13 20.21
C VAL A 770 -3.07 1.89 20.56
N ASN A 771 -1.92 1.38 20.11
CA ASN A 771 -0.65 2.06 20.37
C ASN A 771 -0.46 3.29 19.46
N LYS A 772 0.60 4.07 19.70
CA LYS A 772 0.93 5.28 18.91
C LYS A 772 1.15 5.05 17.41
N ASN A 773 1.39 3.81 16.98
CA ASN A 773 1.60 3.42 15.58
C ASN A 773 0.28 2.90 14.94
N GLY A 774 -0.82 2.82 15.70
CA GLY A 774 -2.10 2.29 15.24
C GLY A 774 -2.32 0.80 15.53
N ARG A 775 -1.35 0.07 16.07
CA ARG A 775 -1.51 -1.37 16.38
C ARG A 775 -2.51 -1.58 17.52
N LEU A 776 -3.49 -2.44 17.30
CA LEU A 776 -4.42 -2.90 18.34
C LEU A 776 -3.84 -4.09 19.11
N GLY A 777 -3.50 -3.89 20.39
CA GLY A 777 -2.99 -4.92 21.31
C GLY A 777 -4.09 -5.60 22.14
N ASN A 778 -3.69 -6.35 23.18
CA ASN A 778 -4.58 -7.07 24.10
C ASN A 778 -5.58 -8.03 23.42
N VAL A 779 -5.24 -8.54 22.24
CA VAL A 779 -6.05 -9.52 21.51
C VAL A 779 -5.58 -10.93 21.89
N GLN A 780 -6.47 -11.75 22.46
CA GLN A 780 -6.11 -13.15 22.72
C GLN A 780 -5.79 -13.86 21.39
N PRO A 781 -4.64 -14.56 21.26
CA PRO A 781 -4.30 -15.36 20.07
C PRO A 781 -5.37 -16.39 19.66
N GLU A 782 -5.24 -16.95 18.45
CA GLU A 782 -6.11 -18.03 17.95
C GLU A 782 -6.25 -19.17 18.98
N GLY A 783 -7.49 -19.65 19.18
CA GLY A 783 -7.78 -20.59 20.25
C GLY A 783 -9.23 -21.07 20.24
N ILE A 784 -9.50 -22.06 21.09
CA ILE A 784 -10.79 -22.76 21.21
C ILE A 784 -11.40 -22.61 22.62
N ASP A 785 -10.76 -21.80 23.47
CA ASP A 785 -11.08 -21.57 24.88
C ASP A 785 -10.40 -20.30 25.39
N PRO A 786 -10.73 -19.84 26.62
CA PRO A 786 -10.00 -18.78 27.27
C PRO A 786 -8.52 -19.14 27.42
N ARG A 787 -7.63 -18.25 26.98
CA ARG A 787 -6.18 -18.41 27.09
C ARG A 787 -5.54 -17.08 27.46
N LYS A 788 -4.39 -17.17 28.13
CA LYS A 788 -3.64 -15.98 28.51
C LYS A 788 -3.08 -15.25 27.30
N PHE A 789 -3.00 -13.93 27.41
CA PHE A 789 -2.48 -13.03 26.38
C PHE A 789 -1.72 -11.88 27.02
N THR A 790 -0.97 -11.14 26.20
CA THR A 790 -0.21 -9.96 26.60
C THR A 790 -0.65 -8.73 25.80
N PRO A 791 -0.30 -7.51 26.25
CA PRO A 791 -0.55 -6.29 25.48
C PRO A 791 0.05 -6.28 24.07
N GLU A 792 1.09 -7.07 23.83
CA GLU A 792 1.75 -7.19 22.53
C GLU A 792 1.00 -8.11 21.56
N ASN A 793 0.07 -8.95 22.05
CA ASN A 793 -0.70 -9.82 21.17
C ASN A 793 -1.76 -9.02 20.40
N TRP A 794 -1.77 -9.22 19.08
CA TRP A 794 -2.68 -8.62 18.12
C TRP A 794 -3.10 -9.67 17.10
N HIS A 795 -4.23 -9.45 16.41
CA HIS A 795 -4.65 -10.29 15.31
C HIS A 795 -5.63 -9.56 14.39
N VAL A 796 -5.63 -9.90 13.08
CA VAL A 796 -6.53 -9.29 12.07
C VAL A 796 -8.02 -9.33 12.46
N TYR A 797 -8.52 -10.40 13.07
CA TYR A 797 -9.93 -10.46 13.50
C TYR A 797 -10.23 -9.51 14.66
N GLY A 798 -9.25 -9.23 15.54
CA GLY A 798 -9.39 -8.27 16.62
C GLY A 798 -9.52 -6.85 16.06
N THR A 799 -8.69 -6.52 15.06
CA THR A 799 -8.83 -5.28 14.30
C THR A 799 -10.19 -5.20 13.60
N GLY A 800 -10.64 -6.28 12.95
CA GLY A 800 -11.97 -6.35 12.34
C GLY A 800 -13.08 -6.03 13.33
N ALA A 801 -13.06 -6.68 14.50
CA ALA A 801 -14.02 -6.44 15.57
C ALA A 801 -14.00 -5.00 16.08
N PHE A 802 -12.81 -4.42 16.24
CA PHE A 802 -12.62 -3.03 16.67
C PHE A 802 -13.22 -2.04 15.68
N LEU A 803 -13.02 -2.25 14.36
CA LEU A 803 -13.60 -1.40 13.33
C LEU A 803 -15.14 -1.47 13.31
N MET A 804 -15.72 -2.67 13.48
CA MET A 804 -17.17 -2.81 13.63
C MET A 804 -17.69 -2.05 14.86
N ALA A 805 -16.99 -2.17 15.99
CA ALA A 805 -17.34 -1.47 17.23
C ALA A 805 -17.30 0.06 17.07
N GLY A 806 -16.25 0.57 16.41
CA GLY A 806 -16.10 1.99 16.11
C GLY A 806 -17.22 2.50 15.21
N SER A 807 -17.61 1.73 14.20
CA SER A 807 -18.69 2.10 13.27
C SER A 807 -20.03 2.30 13.97
N GLU A 808 -20.47 1.32 14.75
CA GLU A 808 -21.75 1.44 15.47
C GLU A 808 -21.71 2.48 16.59
N THR A 809 -20.55 2.66 17.22
CA THR A 809 -20.37 3.73 18.22
C THR A 809 -20.47 5.11 17.57
N HIS A 810 -19.87 5.30 16.39
CA HIS A 810 -19.99 6.52 15.60
C HIS A 810 -21.45 6.81 15.24
N LYS A 811 -22.19 5.82 14.71
CA LYS A 811 -23.63 5.93 14.40
C LYS A 811 -24.44 6.31 15.65
N MET A 812 -24.16 5.68 16.80
CA MET A 812 -24.86 5.94 18.07
C MET A 812 -24.66 7.36 18.61
N ILE A 813 -23.46 7.92 18.45
CA ILE A 813 -23.15 9.28 18.90
C ILE A 813 -23.76 10.32 17.95
N THR A 814 -23.64 10.11 16.64
CA THR A 814 -24.11 11.06 15.62
C THR A 814 -25.63 11.11 15.50
N ALA A 815 -26.32 9.97 15.58
CA ALA A 815 -27.79 9.92 15.58
C ALA A 815 -28.42 10.70 16.75
N SER A 816 -27.73 10.78 17.89
CA SER A 816 -28.19 11.55 19.06
C SER A 816 -28.01 13.06 18.91
N LYS A 817 -27.12 13.51 18.01
CA LYS A 817 -26.92 14.95 17.73
C LYS A 817 -27.98 15.50 16.77
N ASN A 818 -28.51 14.67 15.86
CA ASN A 818 -29.56 15.08 14.91
C ASN A 818 -30.98 15.08 15.50
N LYS A 819 -31.15 14.64 16.76
CA LYS A 819 -32.42 14.65 17.49
C LYS A 819 -32.49 15.76 18.57
N LYS A 820 -31.45 16.59 18.68
CA LYS A 820 -31.41 17.80 19.50
C LYS A 820 -31.37 19.00 18.57
#